data_AF-A0A1F5ABS6-F1
#
_entry.id   AF-A0A1F5ABS6-F1
#
_cell.length_a   1.000
_cell.length_b   1.000
_cell.length_c   1.000
_cell.angle_alpha   90.00
_cell.angle_beta   90.00
_cell.angle_gamma   90.00
#
_symmetry.space_group_name_H-M   'P 1'
#
loop_
_entity.id
_entity.type
_entity.pdbx_description
1 polymer ?
#
loop_
_entity_poly.entity_id
_entity_poly.type
_entity_poly.pdbx_seq_one_letter_code
_entity_poly.pdbx_strand_id
1 'polypeptide(L)'
;MKHRSKGKPLFVLLAIALVSLPGCARKSLAPAVVIAKDASWHERAAAAEIRRYLYLRTGELPALKEAGSFSRIPPGAVAVLEKGGTFARDLDDAAAASKIAALGPEDYWLKTAKRGSKSIVLVAGGGGPAVLYGAYQLAEKLGVRFFLEGDVVPDGTAKSISLDIDETGHPLFAVRGIQPFHDFPEGPDWWTLENYKAILGQLPKLRMNFFGLHTYPENPGKEKGATPNAEPTVWIGREGDFGPDGRVSASYAASYQNTVRGNWGYEAKKTGDFHFGASLLFERDDFGNDVMDGFSPDPATAEASNEVFNRAAAVFKDAFTLARRLGVKTCVGTETPLTVPDLVKKRLAESGRDPKDPAVVKDLYKAMFMRIAAAYPVDYYWHWTWEGWTWDDAPPGAIKAVTTDLDMAVQAWKEAAPPFSLATCGWVLGPPSNRTLFDQVLPKDVAMSCINREVGKAPVDPGFARIAGRSLWAIPWMEDDPALTSPQLWAGRMRRDAADALRYGCDGLLGIHWRTRVLSANVLSLARAAWDQGWNTSPDRAADGVGPITGGFVTFKDRSISGAGAASAVYRDVRDRVFGYHLPVPNGAYSVTLQFVEGDIDRARGRVFDVLLQGRKVLDNFDIFARVGKFRALDLNFEKVEVTDGRLIIDFADRIHYSAVAGIVVKGKGFVKKVNCGGPAVLDYEADWPETARHLDALDLYRDWAAAQFGPDAAAEIAAIFARIDGRHPVPVTWIGGPGNIRPDARPWDEVKTLYDFVDDLAALEPRIAGPGNKERFDYWLTSFRYMREVARFNCLWAVYNKAFEKAKAAKDEPARKAVLTKDALPVRAEMAGALRRIFAALLATVSNTGELGTIANWEQHLLPGAWERPEAELVKMLGGELPPEILLPRDYEGAPRVIVPAVRTSLEAGEPLSLKVIVLARGRPEAASIFWRELGKGAFRAVPLQNTARGVFTVTLPPPATDIEYYVEIRADHSAVRFPAAAPERNQTVIVLPVVK
;
A
#
# COMPACT_ATOMS: atom_id res chain seq x y z
N MET A 1 -48.52 -66.71 25.71
CA MET A 1 -49.43 -67.03 26.83
C MET A 1 -48.61 -67.16 28.11
N LYS A 2 -49.15 -66.66 29.22
CA LYS A 2 -48.80 -66.96 30.64
C LYS A 2 -47.39 -66.57 31.10
N HIS A 3 -47.28 -65.53 31.94
CA HIS A 3 -47.56 -65.49 33.38
C HIS A 3 -46.44 -66.07 34.26
N ARG A 4 -45.90 -65.15 35.09
CA ARG A 4 -45.64 -65.27 36.53
C ARG A 4 -44.72 -66.40 37.02
N SER A 5 -43.66 -65.98 37.72
CA SER A 5 -43.33 -66.35 39.12
C SER A 5 -42.03 -65.61 39.51
N LYS A 6 -41.99 -64.58 40.38
CA LYS A 6 -42.15 -64.45 41.86
C LYS A 6 -40.94 -64.85 42.71
N GLY A 7 -40.31 -63.83 43.31
CA GLY A 7 -39.53 -63.89 44.55
C GLY A 7 -39.27 -62.45 45.06
N LYS A 8 -39.64 -62.14 46.31
CA LYS A 8 -39.37 -60.85 47.02
C LYS A 8 -38.10 -60.99 47.86
N PRO A 9 -37.38 -59.89 48.15
CA PRO A 9 -37.39 -59.43 49.56
C PRO A 9 -37.35 -57.90 49.79
N LEU A 10 -37.52 -57.60 51.08
CA LEU A 10 -37.56 -56.40 51.92
C LEU A 10 -36.60 -55.22 51.57
N PHE A 11 -37.11 -53.99 51.72
CA PHE A 11 -36.37 -52.72 51.69
C PHE A 11 -36.36 -52.07 53.08
N VAL A 12 -35.21 -51.57 53.52
CA VAL A 12 -35.08 -50.61 54.65
C VAL A 12 -34.13 -49.49 54.22
N LEU A 13 -34.57 -48.25 54.41
CA LEU A 13 -33.84 -47.01 54.12
C LEU A 13 -32.69 -46.77 55.10
N LEU A 14 -31.56 -46.27 54.58
CA LEU A 14 -30.64 -45.41 55.32
C LEU A 14 -30.23 -44.22 54.45
N ALA A 15 -30.44 -43.01 54.96
CA ALA A 15 -30.11 -41.75 54.30
C ALA A 15 -28.61 -41.47 54.38
N ILE A 16 -27.99 -41.12 53.24
CA ILE A 16 -26.64 -40.52 53.18
C ILE A 16 -26.79 -39.13 52.55
N ALA A 17 -26.44 -38.10 53.32
CA ALA A 17 -26.35 -36.74 52.87
C ALA A 17 -25.13 -36.57 51.93
N LEU A 18 -25.39 -36.27 50.65
CA LEU A 18 -24.37 -35.81 49.72
C LEU A 18 -24.16 -34.30 49.94
N VAL A 19 -23.05 -33.97 50.59
CA VAL A 19 -22.53 -32.61 50.70
C VAL A 19 -22.19 -32.12 49.29
N SER A 20 -22.91 -31.11 48.83
CA SER A 20 -22.56 -30.32 47.66
C SER A 20 -21.29 -29.53 47.95
N LEU A 21 -20.15 -30.00 47.45
CA LEU A 21 -18.96 -29.17 47.35
C LEU A 21 -19.31 -27.93 46.50
N PRO A 22 -19.04 -26.70 46.97
CA PRO A 22 -19.17 -25.53 46.11
C PRO A 22 -18.12 -25.70 45.01
N GLY A 23 -18.57 -25.95 43.79
CA GLY A 23 -17.68 -25.94 42.63
C GLY A 23 -16.92 -24.62 42.63
N CYS A 24 -15.59 -24.68 42.71
CA CYS A 24 -14.75 -23.51 42.51
C CYS A 24 -15.17 -22.87 41.17
N ALA A 25 -15.89 -21.75 41.25
CA ALA A 25 -16.23 -20.98 40.07
C ALA A 25 -14.91 -20.65 39.35
N ARG A 26 -14.77 -21.16 38.13
CA ARG A 26 -13.62 -20.86 37.28
C ARG A 26 -13.53 -19.33 37.18
N LYS A 27 -12.40 -18.74 37.59
CA LYS A 27 -12.22 -17.29 37.49
C LYS A 27 -12.28 -16.91 36.00
N SER A 28 -13.28 -16.11 35.62
CA SER A 28 -13.42 -15.53 34.28
C SER A 28 -12.10 -14.88 33.86
N LEU A 29 -11.60 -15.22 32.68
CA LEU A 29 -10.39 -14.64 32.09
C LEU A 29 -10.71 -13.33 31.35
N ALA A 30 -11.97 -13.12 30.98
CA ALA A 30 -12.45 -11.91 30.32
C ALA A 30 -12.90 -10.85 31.34
N PRO A 31 -12.24 -9.67 31.43
CA PRO A 31 -12.72 -8.55 32.24
C PRO A 31 -13.95 -7.90 31.61
N ALA A 32 -14.91 -7.46 32.43
CA ALA A 32 -16.05 -6.70 31.92
C ALA A 32 -15.59 -5.38 31.29
N VAL A 33 -16.25 -4.96 30.20
CA VAL A 33 -16.00 -3.67 29.54
C VAL A 33 -17.08 -2.69 29.99
N VAL A 34 -16.68 -1.50 30.42
CA VAL A 34 -17.59 -0.52 31.02
C VAL A 34 -17.43 0.85 30.36
N ILE A 35 -18.56 1.44 30.00
CA ILE A 35 -18.70 2.79 29.43
C ILE A 35 -19.68 3.62 30.26
N ALA A 36 -19.62 4.95 30.11
CA ALA A 36 -20.60 5.84 30.73
C ALA A 36 -21.98 5.69 30.08
N LYS A 37 -23.07 5.97 30.81
CA LYS A 37 -24.43 5.95 30.25
C LYS A 37 -24.62 6.94 29.10
N ASP A 38 -23.94 8.07 29.17
CA ASP A 38 -23.90 9.14 28.18
C ASP A 38 -22.68 9.05 27.25
N ALA A 39 -22.02 7.88 27.19
CA ALA A 39 -20.82 7.66 26.38
C ALA A 39 -21.04 8.03 24.91
N SER A 40 -20.00 8.63 24.32
CA SER A 40 -19.92 9.05 22.92
C SER A 40 -20.03 7.86 21.97
N TRP A 41 -20.26 8.15 20.69
CA TRP A 41 -20.26 7.11 19.65
C TRP A 41 -18.92 6.36 19.62
N HIS A 42 -17.80 7.07 19.76
CA HIS A 42 -16.46 6.48 19.73
C HIS A 42 -16.18 5.62 20.97
N GLU A 43 -16.59 6.05 22.17
CA GLU A 43 -16.47 5.23 23.38
C GLU A 43 -17.25 3.90 23.25
N ARG A 44 -18.44 3.94 22.65
CA ARG A 44 -19.26 2.74 22.41
C ARG A 44 -18.65 1.81 21.36
N ALA A 45 -18.17 2.36 20.25
CA ALA A 45 -17.48 1.60 19.20
C ALA A 45 -16.18 0.96 19.73
N ALA A 46 -15.37 1.72 20.47
CA ALA A 46 -14.16 1.23 21.13
C ALA A 46 -14.46 0.12 22.14
N ALA A 47 -15.52 0.27 22.94
CA ALA A 47 -15.92 -0.77 23.88
C ALA A 47 -16.39 -2.07 23.18
N ALA A 48 -17.06 -1.97 22.03
CA ALA A 48 -17.43 -3.11 21.21
C ALA A 48 -16.19 -3.83 20.64
N GLU A 49 -15.21 -3.08 20.12
CA GLU A 49 -13.94 -3.66 19.65
C GLU A 49 -13.15 -4.33 20.78
N ILE A 50 -13.00 -3.69 21.94
CA ILE A 50 -12.33 -4.28 23.11
C ILE A 50 -13.02 -5.58 23.52
N ARG A 51 -14.36 -5.57 23.58
CA ARG A 51 -15.15 -6.76 23.89
C ARG A 51 -14.91 -7.87 22.86
N ARG A 52 -14.90 -7.54 21.57
CA ARG A 52 -14.63 -8.47 20.46
C ARG A 52 -13.24 -9.07 20.57
N TYR A 53 -12.18 -8.28 20.78
CA TYR A 53 -10.82 -8.83 20.88
C TYR A 53 -10.60 -9.61 22.17
N LEU A 54 -11.20 -9.23 23.30
CA LEU A 54 -11.16 -10.05 24.50
C LEU A 54 -11.84 -11.41 24.28
N TYR A 55 -12.99 -11.46 23.59
CA TYR A 55 -13.62 -12.73 23.18
C TYR A 55 -12.69 -13.53 22.26
N LEU A 56 -12.14 -12.91 21.22
CA LEU A 56 -11.17 -13.52 20.32
C LEU A 56 -9.88 -13.95 21.02
N ARG A 57 -9.56 -13.47 22.22
CA ARG A 57 -8.34 -13.87 22.92
C ARG A 57 -8.58 -14.82 24.07
N THR A 58 -9.77 -14.83 24.67
CA THR A 58 -10.11 -15.68 25.83
C THR A 58 -11.06 -16.82 25.51
N GLY A 59 -11.88 -16.71 24.46
CA GLY A 59 -13.04 -17.57 24.23
C GLY A 59 -14.25 -17.25 25.12
N GLU A 60 -14.13 -16.27 26.03
CA GLU A 60 -15.19 -15.82 26.92
C GLU A 60 -15.65 -14.43 26.50
N LEU A 61 -16.93 -14.29 26.16
CA LEU A 61 -17.47 -13.00 25.72
C LEU A 61 -17.68 -12.07 26.92
N PRO A 62 -16.95 -10.94 27.01
CA PRO A 62 -17.12 -10.03 28.14
C PRO A 62 -18.51 -9.41 28.19
N ALA A 63 -18.98 -9.16 29.42
CA ALA A 63 -20.14 -8.31 29.64
C ALA A 63 -19.78 -6.85 29.29
N LEU A 64 -20.57 -6.22 28.42
CA LEU A 64 -20.54 -4.78 28.17
C LEU A 64 -21.58 -4.12 29.09
N LYS A 65 -21.15 -3.18 29.94
CA LYS A 65 -22.00 -2.53 30.94
C LYS A 65 -21.93 -1.02 30.82
N GLU A 66 -23.04 -0.37 31.14
CA GLU A 66 -23.09 1.07 31.32
C GLU A 66 -23.10 1.42 32.82
N ALA A 67 -22.34 2.44 33.21
CA ALA A 67 -22.36 2.97 34.58
C ALA A 67 -22.60 4.48 34.59
N GLY A 68 -23.24 4.97 35.66
CA GLY A 68 -23.55 6.39 35.81
C GLY A 68 -22.39 7.26 36.33
N SER A 69 -21.31 6.65 36.83
CA SER A 69 -20.12 7.32 37.35
C SER A 69 -18.94 6.35 37.39
N PHE A 70 -17.70 6.87 37.42
CA PHE A 70 -16.48 6.06 37.49
C PHE A 70 -16.40 5.22 38.79
N SER A 71 -16.89 5.78 39.90
CA SER A 71 -16.95 5.11 41.20
C SER A 71 -17.83 3.85 41.21
N ARG A 72 -18.70 3.64 40.20
CA ARG A 72 -19.54 2.43 40.08
C ARG A 72 -18.93 1.31 39.23
N ILE A 73 -17.74 1.53 38.66
CA ILE A 73 -17.06 0.51 37.85
C ILE A 73 -16.54 -0.61 38.76
N PRO A 74 -16.85 -1.90 38.47
CA PRO A 74 -16.38 -3.01 39.29
C PRO A 74 -14.85 -3.18 39.18
N PRO A 75 -14.16 -3.56 40.26
CA PRO A 75 -12.72 -3.85 40.19
C PRO A 75 -12.45 -5.06 39.27
N GLY A 76 -11.40 -4.97 38.46
CA GLY A 76 -11.04 -5.96 37.43
C GLY A 76 -11.64 -5.67 36.05
N ALA A 77 -12.31 -4.53 35.84
CA ALA A 77 -12.90 -4.16 34.56
C ALA A 77 -11.95 -3.33 33.67
N VAL A 78 -12.31 -3.25 32.39
CA VAL A 78 -11.77 -2.27 31.44
C VAL A 78 -12.75 -1.11 31.35
N ALA A 79 -12.30 0.10 31.69
CA ALA A 79 -13.06 1.33 31.56
C ALA A 79 -12.61 2.07 30.30
N VAL A 80 -13.56 2.36 29.41
CA VAL A 80 -13.32 3.16 28.21
C VAL A 80 -13.81 4.58 28.48
N LEU A 81 -12.97 5.57 28.22
CA LEU A 81 -13.29 6.96 28.51
C LEU A 81 -12.66 7.95 27.51
N GLU A 82 -13.44 8.94 27.11
CA GLU A 82 -12.96 10.09 26.36
C GLU A 82 -12.65 11.27 27.30
N LYS A 83 -11.62 12.06 26.98
CA LYS A 83 -11.31 13.31 27.66
C LYS A 83 -12.54 14.21 27.75
N GLY A 84 -12.82 14.74 28.94
CA GLY A 84 -14.00 15.57 29.21
C GLY A 84 -15.31 14.78 29.39
N GLY A 85 -15.32 13.47 29.10
CA GLY A 85 -16.45 12.59 29.34
C GLY A 85 -16.73 12.36 30.84
N THR A 86 -17.87 11.75 31.15
CA THR A 86 -18.34 11.55 32.52
C THR A 86 -17.36 10.74 33.37
N PHE A 87 -16.79 9.66 32.85
CA PHE A 87 -15.76 8.90 33.58
C PHE A 87 -14.45 9.66 33.80
N ALA A 88 -14.03 10.49 32.86
CA ALA A 88 -12.82 11.31 33.00
C ALA A 88 -12.98 12.41 34.05
N ARG A 89 -14.18 13.00 34.17
CA ARG A 89 -14.51 14.05 35.16
C ARG A 89 -14.71 13.50 36.58
N ASP A 90 -15.25 12.29 36.69
CA ASP A 90 -15.58 11.64 37.97
C ASP A 90 -14.42 10.79 38.52
N LEU A 91 -13.20 10.93 37.99
CA LEU A 91 -12.06 10.12 38.38
C LEU A 91 -11.48 10.60 39.73
N ASP A 92 -11.51 9.75 40.75
CA ASP A 92 -11.04 10.10 42.11
C ASP A 92 -9.52 10.36 42.19
N ASP A 93 -8.73 9.80 41.28
CA ASP A 93 -7.28 9.99 41.20
C ASP A 93 -6.93 11.29 40.44
N ALA A 94 -6.55 12.32 41.19
CA ALA A 94 -6.22 13.64 40.63
C ALA A 94 -5.06 13.61 39.61
N ALA A 95 -4.07 12.73 39.79
CA ALA A 95 -2.94 12.63 38.87
C ALA A 95 -3.37 12.01 37.54
N ALA A 96 -4.17 10.93 37.60
CA ALA A 96 -4.74 10.30 36.42
C ALA A 96 -5.74 11.23 35.69
N ALA A 97 -6.58 11.97 36.43
CA ALA A 97 -7.49 12.97 35.88
C ALA A 97 -6.72 14.08 35.14
N SER A 98 -5.64 14.59 35.75
CA SER A 98 -4.76 15.59 35.13
C SER A 98 -4.07 15.07 33.87
N LYS A 99 -3.59 13.81 33.89
CA LYS A 99 -2.99 13.16 32.71
C LYS A 99 -3.97 13.03 31.56
N ILE A 100 -5.22 12.61 31.82
CA ILE A 100 -6.27 12.51 30.79
C ILE A 100 -6.62 13.89 30.24
N ALA A 101 -6.71 14.91 31.10
CA ALA A 101 -6.97 16.28 30.68
C ALA A 101 -5.85 16.86 29.77
N ALA A 102 -4.61 16.38 29.92
CA ALA A 102 -3.47 16.80 29.11
C ALA A 102 -3.36 16.08 27.75
N LEU A 103 -4.13 15.03 27.49
CA LEU A 103 -4.11 14.32 26.20
C LEU A 103 -4.52 15.25 25.04
N GLY A 104 -3.73 15.24 23.98
CA GLY A 104 -4.06 15.85 22.70
C GLY A 104 -5.14 15.07 21.93
N PRO A 105 -5.72 15.63 20.85
CA PRO A 105 -6.90 15.06 20.19
C PRO A 105 -6.73 13.64 19.63
N GLU A 106 -5.51 13.24 19.30
CA GLU A 106 -5.17 11.91 18.78
C GLU A 106 -4.35 11.06 19.78
N ASP A 107 -4.10 11.58 20.98
CA ASP A 107 -3.35 10.87 22.02
C ASP A 107 -4.22 9.85 22.73
N TYR A 108 -3.64 8.71 23.09
CA TYR A 108 -4.28 7.74 23.97
C TYR A 108 -3.42 7.41 25.18
N TRP A 109 -4.06 6.95 26.25
CA TRP A 109 -3.39 6.46 27.44
C TRP A 109 -4.02 5.14 27.90
N LEU A 110 -3.20 4.10 27.98
CA LEU A 110 -3.54 2.81 28.56
C LEU A 110 -2.93 2.72 29.95
N LYS A 111 -3.76 2.56 30.98
CA LYS A 111 -3.30 2.52 32.37
C LYS A 111 -3.96 1.45 33.20
N THR A 112 -3.15 0.67 33.89
CA THR A 112 -3.60 -0.22 34.96
C THR A 112 -3.50 0.50 36.29
N ALA A 113 -4.65 0.85 36.86
CA ALA A 113 -4.76 1.53 38.15
C ALA A 113 -5.21 0.54 39.24
N LYS A 114 -4.64 0.65 40.44
CA LYS A 114 -5.05 -0.19 41.58
C LYS A 114 -6.38 0.32 42.16
N ARG A 115 -7.27 -0.60 42.50
CA ARG A 115 -8.55 -0.34 43.18
C ARG A 115 -8.81 -1.41 44.23
N GLY A 116 -8.35 -1.15 45.45
CA GLY A 116 -8.29 -2.15 46.52
C GLY A 116 -7.31 -3.27 46.17
N SER A 117 -7.75 -4.53 46.24
CA SER A 117 -6.95 -5.72 45.91
C SER A 117 -6.95 -6.13 44.43
N LYS A 118 -7.67 -5.40 43.57
CA LYS A 118 -7.75 -5.63 42.12
C LYS A 118 -7.34 -4.39 41.34
N SER A 119 -7.16 -4.53 40.02
CA SER A 119 -6.85 -3.42 39.10
C SER A 119 -8.05 -3.04 38.24
N ILE A 120 -8.07 -1.82 37.72
CA ILE A 120 -8.91 -1.39 36.59
C ILE A 120 -7.97 -0.98 35.46
N VAL A 121 -8.32 -1.34 34.23
CA VAL A 121 -7.60 -0.89 33.03
C VAL A 121 -8.37 0.28 32.44
N LEU A 122 -7.71 1.42 32.29
CA LEU A 122 -8.22 2.62 31.64
C LEU A 122 -7.79 2.59 30.17
N VAL A 123 -8.75 2.77 29.27
CA VAL A 123 -8.51 3.07 27.86
C VAL A 123 -9.01 4.49 27.65
N ALA A 124 -8.10 5.45 27.73
CA ALA A 124 -8.41 6.87 27.62
C ALA A 124 -7.96 7.43 26.26
N GLY A 125 -8.81 8.22 25.62
CA GLY A 125 -8.45 8.98 24.41
C GLY A 125 -8.66 10.48 24.62
N GLY A 126 -7.78 11.31 24.04
CA GLY A 126 -7.92 12.76 24.10
C GLY A 126 -8.99 13.34 23.16
N GLY A 127 -9.47 12.55 22.20
CA GLY A 127 -10.65 12.79 21.38
C GLY A 127 -11.23 11.47 20.86
N GLY A 128 -12.40 11.52 20.20
CA GLY A 128 -13.13 10.34 19.73
C GLY A 128 -12.28 9.28 19.00
N PRO A 129 -11.62 9.59 17.87
CA PRO A 129 -10.76 8.65 17.17
C PRO A 129 -9.61 8.10 18.04
N ALA A 130 -9.08 8.88 18.98
CA ALA A 130 -8.02 8.43 19.88
C ALA A 130 -8.47 7.33 20.85
N VAL A 131 -9.75 7.32 21.23
CA VAL A 131 -10.32 6.23 22.04
C VAL A 131 -10.27 4.91 21.26
N LEU A 132 -10.54 4.95 19.95
CA LEU A 132 -10.38 3.79 19.07
C LEU A 132 -8.91 3.36 18.99
N TYR A 133 -7.97 4.30 18.82
CA TYR A 133 -6.52 3.98 18.80
C TYR A 133 -6.07 3.27 20.09
N GLY A 134 -6.55 3.73 21.26
CA GLY A 134 -6.32 3.07 22.53
C GLY A 134 -6.90 1.65 22.58
N ALA A 135 -8.13 1.45 22.09
CA ALA A 135 -8.75 0.13 21.99
C ALA A 135 -7.93 -0.84 21.12
N TYR A 136 -7.43 -0.38 19.98
CA TYR A 136 -6.59 -1.19 19.09
C TYR A 136 -5.20 -1.43 19.67
N GLN A 137 -4.60 -0.46 20.36
CA GLN A 137 -3.34 -0.71 21.08
C GLN A 137 -3.52 -1.76 22.18
N LEU A 138 -4.64 -1.72 22.90
CA LEU A 138 -4.97 -2.76 23.88
C LEU A 138 -5.10 -4.13 23.20
N ALA A 139 -5.74 -4.20 22.02
CA ALA A 139 -5.81 -5.44 21.23
C ALA A 139 -4.42 -5.93 20.80
N GLU A 140 -3.49 -5.02 20.44
CA GLU A 140 -2.10 -5.37 20.16
C GLU A 140 -1.38 -5.97 21.38
N LYS A 141 -1.67 -5.50 22.60
CA LYS A 141 -1.17 -6.11 23.85
C LYS A 141 -1.75 -7.50 24.11
N LEU A 142 -2.89 -7.84 23.52
CA LEU A 142 -3.45 -9.18 23.55
C LEU A 142 -2.87 -10.11 22.45
N GLY A 143 -1.97 -9.60 21.60
CA GLY A 143 -1.30 -10.35 20.54
C GLY A 143 -2.00 -10.28 19.17
N VAL A 144 -3.02 -9.42 19.00
CA VAL A 144 -3.64 -9.18 17.69
C VAL A 144 -2.75 -8.23 16.88
N ARG A 145 -2.69 -8.39 15.56
CA ARG A 145 -2.09 -7.40 14.64
C ARG A 145 -3.08 -7.04 13.54
N PHE A 146 -2.89 -5.87 12.96
CA PHE A 146 -3.77 -5.30 11.95
C PHE A 146 -2.99 -5.04 10.67
N PHE A 147 -3.64 -5.29 9.55
CA PHE A 147 -3.14 -5.03 8.19
C PHE A 147 -4.30 -4.58 7.30
N LEU A 148 -4.02 -4.17 6.07
CA LEU A 148 -5.08 -3.73 5.14
C LEU A 148 -6.03 -4.87 4.78
N GLU A 149 -5.52 -6.09 4.66
CA GLU A 149 -6.32 -7.28 4.32
C GLU A 149 -7.20 -7.79 5.48
N GLY A 150 -6.93 -7.38 6.72
CA GLY A 150 -7.72 -7.82 7.87
C GLY A 150 -6.94 -7.93 9.19
N ASP A 151 -7.62 -8.52 10.17
CA ASP A 151 -7.09 -8.75 11.52
C ASP A 151 -6.34 -10.09 11.56
N VAL A 152 -5.13 -10.10 12.10
CA VAL A 152 -4.39 -11.33 12.41
C VAL A 152 -4.54 -11.64 13.89
N VAL A 153 -5.33 -12.66 14.18
CA VAL A 153 -5.62 -13.15 15.53
C VAL A 153 -4.86 -14.45 15.77
N PRO A 154 -4.16 -14.62 16.91
CA PRO A 154 -3.52 -15.89 17.23
C PRO A 154 -4.52 -17.05 17.31
N ASP A 155 -4.21 -18.17 16.65
CA ASP A 155 -5.09 -19.35 16.55
C ASP A 155 -5.55 -19.86 17.92
N GLY A 156 -4.65 -19.99 18.89
CA GLY A 156 -4.97 -20.43 20.25
C GLY A 156 -5.56 -19.33 21.14
N THR A 157 -6.23 -19.69 22.24
CA THR A 157 -6.66 -18.74 23.28
C THR A 157 -5.53 -18.45 24.28
N ALA A 158 -5.56 -17.26 24.88
CA ALA A 158 -4.65 -16.88 25.94
C ALA A 158 -4.96 -17.69 27.21
N LYS A 159 -3.94 -18.35 27.78
CA LYS A 159 -4.06 -19.06 29.07
C LYS A 159 -4.26 -18.09 30.26
N SER A 160 -3.73 -16.88 30.13
CA SER A 160 -3.89 -15.77 31.06
C SER A 160 -3.75 -14.47 30.29
N ILE A 161 -4.46 -13.42 30.72
CA ILE A 161 -4.25 -12.07 30.23
C ILE A 161 -3.61 -11.26 31.35
N SER A 162 -2.42 -10.71 31.09
CA SER A 162 -1.82 -9.68 31.93
C SER A 162 -2.09 -8.32 31.29
N LEU A 163 -2.83 -7.47 31.98
CA LEU A 163 -3.04 -6.07 31.62
C LEU A 163 -2.35 -5.22 32.68
N ASP A 164 -1.03 -5.33 32.82
CA ASP A 164 -0.22 -4.38 33.58
C ASP A 164 0.43 -3.43 32.59
N ILE A 165 -0.22 -2.29 32.36
CA ILE A 165 0.09 -1.39 31.26
C ILE A 165 0.17 0.04 31.83
N ASP A 166 1.19 0.77 31.43
CA ASP A 166 1.25 2.22 31.56
C ASP A 166 1.92 2.76 30.30
N GLU A 167 1.11 3.14 29.32
CA GLU A 167 1.58 3.53 28.00
C GLU A 167 0.77 4.72 27.49
N THR A 168 1.46 5.78 27.10
CA THR A 168 0.86 6.90 26.38
C THR A 168 1.32 6.86 24.92
N GLY A 169 0.38 6.89 23.98
CA GLY A 169 0.69 7.00 22.56
C GLY A 169 0.49 8.43 22.08
N HIS A 170 1.48 8.93 21.33
CA HIS A 170 1.48 10.23 20.69
C HIS A 170 1.87 10.05 19.21
N PRO A 171 1.08 10.50 18.23
CA PRO A 171 1.48 10.40 16.84
C PRO A 171 2.63 11.38 16.54
N LEU A 172 3.59 10.95 15.72
CA LEU A 172 4.66 11.81 15.21
C LEU A 172 4.21 12.62 13.99
N PHE A 173 3.16 12.15 13.31
CA PHE A 173 2.57 12.78 12.12
C PHE A 173 1.07 13.02 12.35
N ALA A 174 0.61 14.24 12.09
CA ALA A 174 -0.80 14.62 12.18
C ALA A 174 -1.65 13.98 11.07
N VAL A 175 -1.04 13.68 9.92
CA VAL A 175 -1.68 13.01 8.78
C VAL A 175 -0.96 11.69 8.52
N ARG A 176 -1.69 10.58 8.56
CA ARG A 176 -1.11 9.23 8.47
C ARG A 176 -2.04 8.34 7.67
N GLY A 177 -1.56 7.66 6.64
CA GLY A 177 -2.51 6.91 5.83
C GLY A 177 -1.96 6.25 4.59
N ILE A 178 -2.87 6.01 3.67
CA ILE A 178 -2.59 5.32 2.41
C ILE A 178 -3.12 6.13 1.23
N GLN A 179 -2.50 5.88 0.09
CA GLN A 179 -2.92 6.35 -1.21
C GLN A 179 -3.00 5.15 -2.16
N PRO A 180 -4.13 4.42 -2.19
CA PRO A 180 -4.34 3.46 -3.26
C PRO A 180 -4.48 4.18 -4.60
N PHE A 181 -3.85 3.66 -5.65
CA PHE A 181 -3.71 4.34 -6.94
C PHE A 181 -4.55 3.70 -8.04
N HIS A 182 -5.40 4.47 -8.70
CA HIS A 182 -6.23 4.02 -9.83
C HIS A 182 -5.41 4.03 -11.13
N ASP A 183 -5.50 2.94 -11.91
CA ASP A 183 -4.83 2.69 -13.20
C ASP A 183 -4.81 1.19 -13.59
N PHE A 184 -4.71 0.29 -12.60
CA PHE A 184 -4.44 -1.15 -12.78
C PHE A 184 -5.45 -2.07 -12.04
N PRO A 185 -5.69 -3.30 -12.54
CA PRO A 185 -6.64 -4.23 -11.93
C PRO A 185 -6.17 -4.78 -10.57
N GLU A 186 -4.87 -4.73 -10.26
CA GLU A 186 -4.32 -5.08 -8.94
C GLU A 186 -4.72 -4.07 -7.85
N GLY A 187 -5.16 -2.88 -8.25
CA GLY A 187 -5.43 -1.76 -7.38
C GLY A 187 -6.93 -1.48 -7.13
N PRO A 188 -7.26 -0.24 -6.72
CA PRO A 188 -8.62 0.19 -6.43
C PRO A 188 -9.59 0.19 -7.61
N ASP A 189 -9.13 0.06 -8.87
CA ASP A 189 -10.03 -0.06 -10.02
C ASP A 189 -11.03 -1.21 -9.86
N TRP A 190 -10.65 -2.30 -9.18
CA TRP A 190 -11.51 -3.45 -8.93
C TRP A 190 -12.11 -3.49 -7.53
N TRP A 191 -11.94 -2.43 -6.73
CA TRP A 191 -12.54 -2.36 -5.39
C TRP A 191 -14.04 -2.08 -5.48
N THR A 192 -14.82 -2.98 -4.91
CA THR A 192 -16.26 -2.78 -4.67
C THR A 192 -16.48 -1.90 -3.45
N LEU A 193 -17.74 -1.49 -3.19
CA LEU A 193 -18.12 -0.81 -1.95
C LEU A 193 -17.64 -1.56 -0.69
N GLU A 194 -17.76 -2.89 -0.70
CA GLU A 194 -17.32 -3.73 0.43
C GLU A 194 -15.80 -3.73 0.60
N ASN A 195 -15.03 -3.65 -0.50
CA ASN A 195 -13.58 -3.51 -0.43
C ASN A 195 -13.20 -2.16 0.19
N TYR A 196 -13.79 -1.05 -0.27
CA TYR A 196 -13.52 0.27 0.31
C TYR A 196 -13.85 0.30 1.80
N LYS A 197 -15.02 -0.19 2.22
CA LYS A 197 -15.40 -0.21 3.64
C LYS A 197 -14.52 -1.15 4.48
N ALA A 198 -14.09 -2.29 3.93
CA ALA A 198 -13.14 -3.17 4.61
C ALA A 198 -11.80 -2.46 4.87
N ILE A 199 -11.23 -1.82 3.84
CA ILE A 199 -9.95 -1.10 3.94
C ILE A 199 -10.05 0.11 4.89
N LEU A 200 -11.09 0.93 4.73
CA LEU A 200 -11.32 2.10 5.60
C LEU A 200 -11.55 1.70 7.06
N GLY A 201 -12.16 0.54 7.31
CA GLY A 201 -12.31 -0.04 8.64
C GLY A 201 -10.99 -0.48 9.29
N GLN A 202 -9.95 -0.79 8.49
CA GLN A 202 -8.63 -1.19 9.00
C GLN A 202 -7.73 -0.01 9.34
N LEU A 203 -7.90 1.14 8.69
CA LEU A 203 -7.05 2.31 8.91
C LEU A 203 -6.98 2.77 10.38
N PRO A 204 -8.09 2.95 11.13
CA PRO A 204 -7.99 3.33 12.53
C PRO A 204 -7.34 2.22 13.39
N LYS A 205 -7.39 0.95 12.98
CA LYS A 205 -6.70 -0.16 13.67
C LYS A 205 -5.18 -0.10 13.49
N LEU A 206 -4.74 0.34 12.31
CA LEU A 206 -3.37 0.73 12.02
C LEU A 206 -3.02 2.12 12.58
N ARG A 207 -3.96 2.77 13.27
CA ARG A 207 -3.87 4.15 13.78
C ARG A 207 -3.55 5.17 12.68
N MET A 208 -4.04 4.92 11.48
CA MET A 208 -4.04 5.82 10.34
C MET A 208 -5.35 6.61 10.28
N ASN A 209 -5.29 7.85 9.77
CA ASN A 209 -6.40 8.79 9.69
C ASN A 209 -6.54 9.46 8.31
N PHE A 210 -5.97 8.88 7.24
CA PHE A 210 -6.03 9.46 5.90
C PHE A 210 -6.16 8.41 4.79
N PHE A 211 -6.95 8.72 3.77
CA PHE A 211 -7.16 7.94 2.56
C PHE A 211 -7.27 8.87 1.35
N GLY A 212 -6.34 8.77 0.39
CA GLY A 212 -6.33 9.63 -0.80
C GLY A 212 -6.38 8.86 -2.12
N LEU A 213 -7.15 9.35 -3.09
CA LEU A 213 -7.24 8.80 -4.44
C LEU A 213 -6.74 9.80 -5.47
N HIS A 214 -5.85 9.33 -6.36
CA HIS A 214 -5.54 10.00 -7.61
C HIS A 214 -6.70 9.81 -8.62
N THR A 215 -6.81 10.69 -9.62
CA THR A 215 -7.77 10.54 -10.71
C THR A 215 -7.19 11.01 -12.04
N TYR A 216 -7.10 10.10 -13.00
CA TYR A 216 -6.75 10.45 -14.39
C TYR A 216 -7.96 11.04 -15.14
N PRO A 217 -7.88 12.30 -15.63
CA PRO A 217 -8.88 12.85 -16.56
C PRO A 217 -8.74 12.24 -17.97
N GLU A 218 -9.65 12.61 -18.91
CA GLU A 218 -9.56 12.12 -20.30
C GLU A 218 -8.22 12.52 -20.94
N ASN A 219 -7.44 11.52 -21.38
CA ASN A 219 -6.19 11.79 -22.07
C ASN A 219 -6.42 12.31 -23.51
N PRO A 220 -5.88 13.49 -23.87
CA PRO A 220 -6.08 14.10 -25.20
C PRO A 220 -5.37 13.36 -26.34
N GLY A 221 -4.43 12.45 -26.07
CA GLY A 221 -3.62 11.78 -27.08
C GLY A 221 -4.25 10.54 -27.73
N LYS A 222 -5.17 9.84 -27.04
CA LYS A 222 -5.78 8.55 -27.45
C LYS A 222 -4.86 7.61 -28.24
N GLU A 223 -3.55 7.61 -27.97
CA GLU A 223 -2.64 6.61 -28.53
C GLU A 223 -2.97 5.30 -27.84
N LYS A 224 -3.68 4.42 -28.56
CA LYS A 224 -4.18 3.14 -28.06
C LYS A 224 -3.04 2.33 -27.44
N GLY A 225 -3.15 2.02 -26.15
CA GLY A 225 -2.40 0.94 -25.50
C GLY A 225 -1.43 1.32 -24.38
N ALA A 226 -1.15 2.60 -24.13
CA ALA A 226 -0.18 3.02 -23.10
C ALA A 226 -0.62 4.25 -22.27
N THR A 227 -1.91 4.56 -22.20
CA THR A 227 -2.40 5.77 -21.52
C THR A 227 -3.71 5.55 -20.76
N PRO A 228 -3.86 6.14 -19.56
CA PRO A 228 -5.04 5.90 -18.73
C PRO A 228 -6.32 6.45 -19.38
N ASN A 229 -7.43 5.74 -19.17
CA ASN A 229 -8.76 6.25 -19.53
C ASN A 229 -9.19 7.30 -18.50
N ALA A 230 -10.18 8.12 -18.88
CA ALA A 230 -10.87 8.94 -17.91
C ALA A 230 -11.47 8.07 -16.80
N GLU A 231 -11.12 8.36 -15.56
CA GLU A 231 -11.64 7.66 -14.39
C GLU A 231 -12.90 8.35 -13.85
N PRO A 232 -13.92 7.59 -13.41
CA PRO A 232 -15.18 8.16 -12.94
C PRO A 232 -15.11 8.73 -11.51
N THR A 233 -13.92 8.82 -10.92
CA THR A 233 -13.72 9.30 -9.55
C THR A 233 -14.07 10.78 -9.38
N VAL A 234 -13.57 11.61 -10.30
CA VAL A 234 -13.79 13.06 -10.32
C VAL A 234 -14.41 13.45 -11.65
N TRP A 235 -15.55 14.13 -11.59
CA TRP A 235 -16.27 14.61 -12.77
C TRP A 235 -15.84 16.02 -13.14
N ILE A 236 -15.77 16.31 -14.45
CA ILE A 236 -15.44 17.63 -15.00
C ILE A 236 -16.60 18.11 -15.87
N GLY A 237 -17.17 19.28 -15.57
CA GLY A 237 -18.26 19.83 -16.37
C GLY A 237 -18.70 21.21 -15.90
N ARG A 238 -19.83 21.68 -16.43
CA ARG A 238 -20.35 23.04 -16.17
C ARG A 238 -21.35 23.01 -15.01
N GLU A 239 -21.59 24.14 -14.37
CA GLU A 239 -22.51 24.25 -13.24
C GLU A 239 -23.93 23.71 -13.53
N GLY A 240 -24.43 23.90 -14.76
CA GLY A 240 -25.74 23.37 -15.18
C GLY A 240 -25.79 21.89 -15.55
N ASP A 241 -24.66 21.17 -15.50
CA ASP A 241 -24.54 19.77 -15.92
C ASP A 241 -24.72 18.78 -14.74
N PHE A 242 -25.11 19.25 -13.54
CA PHE A 242 -25.45 18.41 -12.37
C PHE A 242 -26.59 19.02 -11.51
N GLY A 243 -27.29 18.17 -10.75
CA GLY A 243 -28.38 18.57 -9.85
C GLY A 243 -27.93 18.85 -8.41
N PRO A 244 -28.82 19.37 -7.54
CA PRO A 244 -28.49 19.71 -6.14
C PRO A 244 -28.00 18.53 -5.28
N ASP A 245 -28.27 17.30 -5.69
CA ASP A 245 -27.83 16.06 -5.04
C ASP A 245 -26.48 15.54 -5.57
N GLY A 246 -25.83 16.30 -6.47
CA GLY A 246 -24.57 15.93 -7.11
C GLY A 246 -24.71 14.97 -8.29
N ARG A 247 -25.93 14.55 -8.65
CA ARG A 247 -26.15 13.67 -9.80
C ARG A 247 -25.91 14.42 -11.11
N VAL A 248 -25.13 13.83 -12.01
CA VAL A 248 -24.80 14.45 -13.29
C VAL A 248 -25.92 14.25 -14.31
N SER A 249 -26.19 15.29 -15.09
CA SER A 249 -27.09 15.28 -16.24
C SER A 249 -26.34 15.32 -17.57
N ALA A 250 -25.07 15.77 -17.57
CA ALA A 250 -24.18 15.67 -18.72
C ALA A 250 -22.74 15.33 -18.29
N SER A 251 -22.10 14.41 -19.02
CA SER A 251 -20.76 13.92 -18.72
C SER A 251 -20.02 13.54 -20.01
N TYR A 252 -19.09 12.59 -19.88
CA TYR A 252 -18.24 12.01 -20.92
C TYR A 252 -17.94 10.56 -20.53
N ALA A 253 -17.50 9.74 -21.48
CA ALA A 253 -17.20 8.34 -21.18
C ALA A 253 -16.03 8.26 -20.19
N ALA A 254 -16.23 7.51 -19.12
CA ALA A 254 -15.23 7.20 -18.11
C ALA A 254 -15.34 5.72 -17.76
N SER A 255 -14.21 5.09 -17.40
CA SER A 255 -14.14 3.65 -17.19
C SER A 255 -12.95 3.28 -16.31
N TYR A 256 -13.21 2.54 -15.23
CA TYR A 256 -12.16 1.79 -14.53
C TYR A 256 -11.69 0.60 -15.38
N GLN A 257 -10.52 0.04 -15.06
CA GLN A 257 -9.99 -1.14 -15.73
C GLN A 257 -10.98 -2.32 -15.69
N ASN A 258 -11.12 -3.01 -16.83
CA ASN A 258 -11.91 -4.24 -16.95
C ASN A 258 -11.29 -5.19 -17.97
N THR A 259 -11.69 -6.46 -17.97
CA THR A 259 -11.01 -7.52 -18.73
C THR A 259 -11.28 -7.48 -20.23
N VAL A 260 -12.35 -6.81 -20.69
CA VAL A 260 -12.69 -6.71 -22.13
C VAL A 260 -12.18 -5.44 -22.81
N ARG A 261 -11.26 -4.73 -22.15
CA ARG A 261 -10.53 -3.59 -22.73
C ARG A 261 -9.02 -3.77 -22.63
N GLY A 262 -8.30 -2.97 -23.41
CA GLY A 262 -6.85 -2.87 -23.33
C GLY A 262 -6.39 -1.48 -22.89
N ASN A 263 -5.42 -1.44 -21.97
CA ASN A 263 -4.73 -0.26 -21.48
C ASN A 263 -3.43 -0.70 -20.79
N TRP A 264 -2.38 0.12 -20.74
CA TRP A 264 -1.10 -0.20 -20.10
C TRP A 264 -0.56 -1.58 -20.51
N GLY A 265 -0.62 -1.87 -21.82
CA GLY A 265 -0.18 -3.15 -22.38
C GLY A 265 -1.08 -4.36 -22.08
N TYR A 266 -2.15 -4.22 -21.29
CA TYR A 266 -3.15 -5.27 -21.15
C TYR A 266 -3.94 -5.41 -22.45
N GLU A 267 -4.20 -6.64 -22.88
CA GLU A 267 -5.02 -6.99 -24.03
C GLU A 267 -6.41 -7.44 -23.57
N ALA A 268 -7.46 -7.08 -24.33
CA ALA A 268 -8.83 -7.48 -24.02
C ALA A 268 -8.97 -9.01 -24.10
N LYS A 269 -9.39 -9.64 -23.00
CA LYS A 269 -9.58 -11.09 -22.91
C LYS A 269 -10.75 -11.42 -21.98
N LYS A 270 -11.66 -12.26 -22.46
CA LYS A 270 -12.78 -12.73 -21.65
C LYS A 270 -12.26 -13.61 -20.52
N THR A 271 -12.76 -13.40 -19.30
CA THR A 271 -12.32 -14.24 -18.17
C THR A 271 -12.69 -15.72 -18.33
N GLY A 272 -13.70 -16.06 -19.13
CA GLY A 272 -14.02 -17.43 -19.51
C GLY A 272 -12.93 -18.14 -20.31
N ASP A 273 -12.01 -17.39 -20.91
CA ASP A 273 -10.85 -17.91 -21.65
C ASP A 273 -9.57 -17.95 -20.81
N PHE A 274 -9.63 -17.60 -19.51
CA PHE A 274 -8.48 -17.70 -18.62
C PHE A 274 -8.14 -19.17 -18.33
N HIS A 275 -6.85 -19.47 -18.29
CA HIS A 275 -6.26 -20.79 -18.21
C HIS A 275 -6.20 -21.34 -16.78
N PHE A 276 -5.88 -22.63 -16.66
CA PHE A 276 -5.59 -23.33 -15.40
C PHE A 276 -6.70 -23.24 -14.33
N GLY A 277 -7.94 -23.01 -14.74
CA GLY A 277 -9.09 -22.82 -13.85
C GLY A 277 -9.26 -21.40 -13.31
N ALA A 278 -8.43 -20.43 -13.73
CA ALA A 278 -8.53 -19.04 -13.31
C ALA A 278 -9.88 -18.39 -13.70
N SER A 279 -10.56 -18.92 -14.72
CA SER A 279 -11.91 -18.50 -15.09
C SER A 279 -12.94 -18.66 -13.95
N LEU A 280 -12.72 -19.58 -13.00
CA LEU A 280 -13.61 -19.80 -11.86
C LEU A 280 -13.65 -18.63 -10.87
N LEU A 281 -12.64 -17.75 -10.90
CA LEU A 281 -12.52 -16.60 -10.00
C LEU A 281 -13.51 -15.47 -10.31
N PHE A 282 -14.14 -15.50 -11.48
CA PHE A 282 -14.91 -14.39 -12.02
C PHE A 282 -16.35 -14.79 -12.31
N GLU A 283 -17.29 -13.88 -12.14
CA GLU A 283 -18.71 -14.11 -12.42
C GLU A 283 -19.11 -13.68 -13.83
N ARG A 284 -18.34 -12.80 -14.49
CA ARG A 284 -18.61 -12.29 -15.85
C ARG A 284 -17.34 -12.25 -16.71
N ASP A 285 -17.51 -12.29 -18.03
CA ASP A 285 -16.39 -12.21 -18.99
C ASP A 285 -15.75 -10.82 -19.06
N ASP A 286 -16.54 -9.78 -18.83
CA ASP A 286 -16.19 -8.36 -18.75
C ASP A 286 -15.96 -7.92 -17.30
N PHE A 287 -15.22 -8.72 -16.55
CA PHE A 287 -14.99 -8.48 -15.14
C PHE A 287 -14.28 -7.13 -14.91
N GLY A 288 -14.74 -6.42 -13.89
CA GLY A 288 -14.26 -5.11 -13.48
C GLY A 288 -15.11 -4.59 -12.32
N ASN A 289 -14.98 -3.30 -12.00
CA ASN A 289 -15.75 -2.67 -10.93
C ASN A 289 -17.28 -2.82 -11.13
N ASP A 290 -18.04 -2.96 -10.04
CA ASP A 290 -19.51 -2.99 -10.06
C ASP A 290 -20.11 -1.68 -10.63
N VAL A 291 -19.39 -0.56 -10.51
CA VAL A 291 -19.73 0.71 -11.16
C VAL A 291 -19.91 0.54 -12.69
N MET A 292 -19.16 -0.38 -13.30
CA MET A 292 -19.14 -0.65 -14.73
C MET A 292 -20.11 -1.78 -15.17
N ASP A 293 -20.90 -2.35 -14.26
CA ASP A 293 -21.82 -3.44 -14.58
C ASP A 293 -22.84 -3.03 -15.66
N GLY A 294 -22.81 -3.74 -16.78
CA GLY A 294 -23.59 -3.46 -18.00
C GLY A 294 -23.01 -2.37 -18.92
N PHE A 295 -21.84 -1.81 -18.61
CA PHE A 295 -21.23 -0.68 -19.34
C PHE A 295 -19.78 -0.93 -19.78
N SER A 296 -19.27 -2.16 -19.67
CA SER A 296 -17.91 -2.49 -20.15
C SER A 296 -17.90 -2.71 -21.68
N PRO A 297 -16.79 -2.40 -22.39
CA PRO A 297 -15.54 -1.84 -21.88
C PRO A 297 -15.62 -0.37 -21.48
N ASP A 298 -16.51 0.40 -22.11
CA ASP A 298 -16.77 1.82 -21.88
C ASP A 298 -18.26 2.11 -22.08
N PRO A 299 -18.86 3.08 -21.35
CA PRO A 299 -20.27 3.41 -21.51
C PRO A 299 -20.58 3.93 -22.91
N ALA A 300 -21.54 3.30 -23.60
CA ALA A 300 -21.83 3.58 -25.01
C ALA A 300 -22.76 4.78 -25.26
N THR A 301 -23.47 5.27 -24.25
CA THR A 301 -24.43 6.39 -24.37
C THR A 301 -24.15 7.51 -23.35
N ALA A 302 -24.75 8.68 -23.56
CA ALA A 302 -24.65 9.80 -22.63
C ALA A 302 -25.26 9.46 -21.26
N GLU A 303 -26.40 8.75 -21.26
CA GLU A 303 -27.09 8.29 -20.05
C GLU A 303 -26.24 7.27 -19.30
N ALA A 304 -25.61 6.33 -20.01
CA ALA A 304 -24.69 5.37 -19.42
C ALA A 304 -23.45 6.06 -18.81
N SER A 305 -22.90 7.06 -19.50
CA SER A 305 -21.78 7.86 -18.98
C SER A 305 -22.16 8.60 -17.70
N ASN A 306 -23.35 9.20 -17.67
CA ASN A 306 -23.87 9.86 -16.48
C ASN A 306 -24.04 8.87 -15.32
N GLU A 307 -24.59 7.70 -15.61
CA GLU A 307 -24.84 6.66 -14.62
C GLU A 307 -23.54 6.13 -14.00
N VAL A 308 -22.47 5.94 -14.78
CA VAL A 308 -21.16 5.54 -14.25
C VAL A 308 -20.64 6.54 -13.21
N PHE A 309 -20.65 7.85 -13.49
CA PHE A 309 -20.26 8.89 -12.52
C PHE A 309 -21.16 8.94 -11.29
N ASN A 310 -22.46 8.64 -11.45
CA ASN A 310 -23.42 8.62 -10.34
C ASN A 310 -23.24 7.38 -9.45
N ARG A 311 -22.93 6.22 -10.03
CA ARG A 311 -22.60 4.98 -9.29
C ARG A 311 -21.30 5.13 -8.52
N ALA A 312 -20.25 5.66 -9.15
CA ALA A 312 -18.99 5.96 -8.46
C ALA A 312 -19.20 6.91 -7.27
N ALA A 313 -19.96 7.99 -7.47
CA ALA A 313 -20.31 8.91 -6.39
C ALA A 313 -21.10 8.25 -5.25
N ALA A 314 -22.00 7.31 -5.54
CA ALA A 314 -22.74 6.57 -4.52
C ALA A 314 -21.83 5.67 -3.68
N VAL A 315 -20.87 4.99 -4.31
CA VAL A 315 -19.86 4.18 -3.61
C VAL A 315 -19.05 5.06 -2.65
N PHE A 316 -18.52 6.18 -3.13
CA PHE A 316 -17.73 7.08 -2.28
C PHE A 316 -18.56 7.76 -1.21
N LYS A 317 -19.83 8.12 -1.49
CA LYS A 317 -20.72 8.70 -0.49
C LYS A 317 -20.85 7.78 0.72
N ASP A 318 -21.10 6.49 0.49
CA ASP A 318 -21.26 5.51 1.55
C ASP A 318 -19.91 5.21 2.24
N ALA A 319 -18.89 4.85 1.47
CA ALA A 319 -17.56 4.52 2.00
C ALA A 319 -16.92 5.69 2.78
N PHE A 320 -16.94 6.92 2.23
CA PHE A 320 -16.32 8.07 2.89
C PHE A 320 -17.15 8.60 4.07
N THR A 321 -18.46 8.31 4.10
CA THR A 321 -19.26 8.55 5.30
C THR A 321 -18.79 7.68 6.46
N LEU A 322 -18.51 6.39 6.21
CA LEU A 322 -17.89 5.50 7.20
C LEU A 322 -16.48 6.00 7.58
N ALA A 323 -15.65 6.38 6.61
CA ALA A 323 -14.31 6.91 6.85
C ALA A 323 -14.34 8.09 7.84
N ARG A 324 -15.18 9.08 7.58
CA ARG A 324 -15.33 10.27 8.44
C ARG A 324 -15.77 9.91 9.86
N ARG A 325 -16.70 8.96 10.01
CA ARG A 325 -17.13 8.47 11.33
C ARG A 325 -16.00 7.82 12.11
N LEU A 326 -15.11 7.11 11.41
CA LEU A 326 -13.94 6.45 12.00
C LEU A 326 -12.76 7.40 12.22
N GLY A 327 -12.90 8.69 11.89
CA GLY A 327 -11.82 9.67 12.00
C GLY A 327 -10.80 9.61 10.86
N VAL A 328 -11.14 8.97 9.74
CA VAL A 328 -10.31 8.91 8.53
C VAL A 328 -10.70 10.05 7.58
N LYS A 329 -9.76 10.93 7.32
CA LYS A 329 -9.85 12.00 6.31
C LYS A 329 -9.75 11.41 4.91
N THR A 330 -10.49 11.97 3.97
CA THR A 330 -10.60 11.47 2.60
C THR A 330 -10.19 12.54 1.59
N CYS A 331 -9.52 12.12 0.52
CA CYS A 331 -9.04 13.02 -0.53
C CYS A 331 -9.26 12.42 -1.92
N VAL A 332 -9.67 13.28 -2.86
CA VAL A 332 -9.71 12.99 -4.29
C VAL A 332 -9.03 14.14 -5.04
N GLY A 333 -8.74 13.97 -6.33
CA GLY A 333 -8.44 15.10 -7.20
C GLY A 333 -7.75 14.69 -8.48
N THR A 334 -7.44 15.69 -9.30
CA THR A 334 -7.01 15.51 -10.70
C THR A 334 -5.65 16.12 -10.95
N GLU A 335 -5.11 15.82 -12.13
CA GLU A 335 -3.92 16.48 -12.67
C GLU A 335 -4.12 18.00 -12.88
N THR A 336 -3.01 18.74 -12.75
CA THR A 336 -2.87 20.17 -13.06
C THR A 336 -1.73 20.37 -14.09
N PRO A 337 -1.93 21.14 -15.18
CA PRO A 337 -3.14 21.90 -15.50
C PRO A 337 -4.35 21.01 -15.80
N LEU A 338 -5.57 21.52 -15.58
CA LEU A 338 -6.78 20.71 -15.73
C LEU A 338 -6.95 20.24 -17.19
N THR A 339 -6.89 18.92 -17.39
CA THR A 339 -7.18 18.32 -18.70
C THR A 339 -8.69 18.27 -18.93
N VAL A 340 -9.22 19.24 -19.69
CA VAL A 340 -10.65 19.31 -20.01
C VAL A 340 -11.03 18.22 -21.03
N PRO A 341 -12.02 17.35 -20.74
CA PRO A 341 -12.47 16.31 -21.68
C PRO A 341 -13.09 16.89 -22.96
N ASP A 342 -12.96 16.18 -24.08
CA ASP A 342 -13.35 16.64 -25.41
C ASP A 342 -14.85 16.94 -25.53
N LEU A 343 -15.70 16.13 -24.92
CA LEU A 343 -17.15 16.41 -24.88
C LEU A 343 -17.47 17.65 -24.05
N VAL A 344 -16.68 17.95 -23.02
CA VAL A 344 -16.82 19.19 -22.23
C VAL A 344 -16.35 20.39 -23.07
N LYS A 345 -15.19 20.28 -23.76
CA LYS A 345 -14.71 21.30 -24.71
C LYS A 345 -15.77 21.63 -25.76
N LYS A 346 -16.41 20.60 -26.34
CA LYS A 346 -17.48 20.77 -27.34
C LYS A 346 -18.65 21.57 -26.77
N ARG A 347 -19.16 21.20 -25.59
CA ARG A 347 -20.27 21.91 -24.93
C ARG A 347 -19.92 23.36 -24.54
N LEU A 348 -18.66 23.62 -24.18
CA LEU A 348 -18.16 24.97 -23.92
C LEU A 348 -18.15 25.81 -25.21
N ALA A 349 -17.64 25.25 -26.30
CA ALA A 349 -17.61 25.91 -27.60
C ALA A 349 -19.02 26.22 -28.13
N GLU A 350 -19.98 25.31 -27.94
CA GLU A 350 -21.41 25.54 -28.26
C GLU A 350 -22.02 26.72 -27.49
N SER A 351 -21.46 27.05 -26.31
CA SER A 351 -21.82 28.24 -25.52
C SER A 351 -20.90 29.45 -25.74
N GLY A 352 -20.02 29.42 -26.75
CA GLY A 352 -19.09 30.51 -27.07
C GLY A 352 -17.94 30.70 -26.08
N ARG A 353 -17.62 29.67 -25.28
CA ARG A 353 -16.59 29.71 -24.24
C ARG A 353 -15.34 28.93 -24.66
N ASP A 354 -14.16 29.54 -24.55
CA ASP A 354 -12.88 28.89 -24.87
C ASP A 354 -12.36 28.08 -23.66
N PRO A 355 -12.16 26.75 -23.76
CA PRO A 355 -11.61 25.94 -22.67
C PRO A 355 -10.16 26.32 -22.28
N LYS A 356 -9.46 27.15 -23.06
CA LYS A 356 -8.12 27.66 -22.73
C LYS A 356 -8.15 28.98 -21.95
N ASP A 357 -9.31 29.64 -21.86
CA ASP A 357 -9.47 30.86 -21.08
C ASP A 357 -9.41 30.51 -19.58
N PRO A 358 -8.48 31.11 -18.80
CA PRO A 358 -8.40 30.89 -17.35
C PRO A 358 -9.72 31.09 -16.62
N ALA A 359 -10.56 32.05 -17.06
CA ALA A 359 -11.87 32.27 -16.45
C ALA A 359 -12.83 31.08 -16.67
N VAL A 360 -12.70 30.38 -17.81
CA VAL A 360 -13.46 29.16 -18.10
C VAL A 360 -12.95 28.00 -17.25
N VAL A 361 -11.63 27.86 -17.09
CA VAL A 361 -11.03 26.84 -16.22
C VAL A 361 -11.45 27.04 -14.76
N LYS A 362 -11.47 28.28 -14.27
CA LYS A 362 -12.00 28.62 -12.94
C LYS A 362 -13.45 28.15 -12.75
N ASP A 363 -14.31 28.40 -13.74
CA ASP A 363 -15.71 27.97 -13.67
C ASP A 363 -15.87 26.44 -13.67
N LEU A 364 -15.01 25.72 -14.41
CA LEU A 364 -14.99 24.25 -14.36
C LEU A 364 -14.57 23.74 -12.98
N TYR A 365 -13.52 24.31 -12.38
CA TYR A 365 -13.12 23.98 -11.01
C TYR A 365 -14.26 24.25 -10.02
N LYS A 366 -14.93 25.40 -10.15
CA LYS A 366 -16.05 25.79 -9.28
C LYS A 366 -17.19 24.76 -9.35
N ALA A 367 -17.61 24.41 -10.56
CA ALA A 367 -18.65 23.39 -10.77
C ALA A 367 -18.25 22.02 -10.23
N MET A 368 -16.99 21.61 -10.44
CA MET A 368 -16.46 20.37 -9.91
C MET A 368 -16.47 20.35 -8.37
N PHE A 369 -16.01 21.41 -7.72
CA PHE A 369 -16.02 21.51 -6.26
C PHE A 369 -17.44 21.50 -5.67
N MET A 370 -18.37 22.22 -6.30
CA MET A 370 -19.77 22.21 -5.90
C MET A 370 -20.40 20.82 -6.04
N ARG A 371 -20.11 20.11 -7.14
CA ARG A 371 -20.59 18.74 -7.32
C ARG A 371 -20.01 17.80 -6.26
N ILE A 372 -18.70 17.83 -6.05
CA ILE A 372 -18.04 16.98 -5.04
C ILE A 372 -18.70 17.20 -3.67
N ALA A 373 -18.85 18.45 -3.26
CA ALA A 373 -19.49 18.82 -1.99
C ALA A 373 -20.93 18.27 -1.85
N ALA A 374 -21.68 18.18 -2.95
CA ALA A 374 -23.03 17.61 -2.95
C ALA A 374 -23.05 16.07 -3.03
N ALA A 375 -22.10 15.47 -3.76
CA ALA A 375 -22.13 14.07 -4.14
C ALA A 375 -21.59 13.15 -3.04
N TYR A 376 -20.42 13.46 -2.47
CA TYR A 376 -19.75 12.60 -1.49
C TYR A 376 -18.83 13.40 -0.55
N PRO A 377 -18.68 12.97 0.71
CA PRO A 377 -17.90 13.71 1.69
C PRO A 377 -16.40 13.53 1.46
N VAL A 378 -15.68 14.62 1.18
CA VAL A 378 -14.21 14.66 1.21
C VAL A 378 -13.71 15.71 2.19
N ASP A 379 -12.46 15.60 2.60
CA ASP A 379 -11.78 16.55 3.49
C ASP A 379 -10.72 17.37 2.73
N TYR A 380 -10.20 16.81 1.62
CA TYR A 380 -9.24 17.49 0.74
C TYR A 380 -9.53 17.26 -0.74
N TYR A 381 -9.22 18.27 -1.55
CA TYR A 381 -9.00 18.13 -2.99
C TYR A 381 -7.52 18.36 -3.29
N TRP A 382 -6.84 17.41 -3.95
CA TRP A 382 -5.44 17.57 -4.32
C TRP A 382 -5.19 17.77 -5.83
N HIS A 383 -4.28 18.68 -6.15
CA HIS A 383 -3.84 18.95 -7.52
C HIS A 383 -2.56 18.18 -7.84
N TRP A 384 -2.59 17.31 -8.86
CA TRP A 384 -1.47 16.46 -9.26
C TRP A 384 -0.60 17.09 -10.32
N THR A 385 0.68 17.35 -10.04
CA THR A 385 1.59 17.84 -11.10
C THR A 385 1.87 16.78 -12.15
N TRP A 386 2.32 17.22 -13.32
CA TRP A 386 2.60 16.32 -14.44
C TRP A 386 3.75 15.35 -14.16
N GLU A 387 3.56 14.07 -14.50
CA GLU A 387 4.52 12.99 -14.27
C GLU A 387 5.89 13.22 -14.91
N GLY A 388 5.93 13.81 -16.10
CA GLY A 388 7.18 13.99 -16.84
C GLY A 388 8.19 14.90 -16.13
N TRP A 389 7.78 15.71 -15.16
CA TRP A 389 8.70 16.48 -14.31
C TRP A 389 9.57 15.60 -13.38
N THR A 390 9.27 14.31 -13.28
CA THR A 390 10.14 13.32 -12.63
C THR A 390 11.42 13.08 -13.43
N TRP A 391 11.30 13.08 -14.75
CA TRP A 391 12.30 12.55 -15.67
C TRP A 391 12.99 13.64 -16.52
N ASP A 392 12.36 14.80 -16.69
CA ASP A 392 12.89 15.95 -17.42
C ASP A 392 12.57 17.27 -16.70
N ASP A 393 13.21 18.36 -17.13
CA ASP A 393 12.95 19.69 -16.60
C ASP A 393 11.63 20.29 -17.14
N ALA A 394 11.06 21.21 -16.38
CA ALA A 394 9.81 21.88 -16.75
C ALA A 394 10.08 23.15 -17.57
N PRO A 395 9.60 23.28 -18.82
CA PRO A 395 9.78 24.50 -19.59
C PRO A 395 8.98 25.66 -18.96
N PRO A 396 9.44 26.93 -19.09
CA PRO A 396 8.79 28.08 -18.45
C PRO A 396 7.29 28.22 -18.77
N GLY A 397 6.88 27.86 -19.99
CA GLY A 397 5.47 27.86 -20.38
C GLY A 397 4.61 26.84 -19.61
N ALA A 398 5.16 25.64 -19.35
CA ALA A 398 4.47 24.62 -18.57
C ALA A 398 4.37 25.01 -17.10
N ILE A 399 5.44 25.58 -16.52
CA ILE A 399 5.42 26.13 -15.16
C ILE A 399 4.34 27.22 -15.05
N LYS A 400 4.30 28.15 -16.01
CA LYS A 400 3.29 29.21 -16.04
C LYS A 400 1.87 28.63 -16.12
N ALA A 401 1.63 27.65 -16.99
CA ALA A 401 0.33 27.00 -17.13
C ALA A 401 -0.14 26.37 -15.81
N VAL A 402 0.73 25.62 -15.12
CA VAL A 402 0.41 25.01 -13.80
C VAL A 402 0.12 26.09 -12.77
N THR A 403 0.96 27.11 -12.64
CA THR A 403 0.73 28.17 -11.65
C THR A 403 -0.54 28.98 -11.91
N THR A 404 -0.90 29.21 -13.18
CA THR A 404 -2.17 29.87 -13.55
C THR A 404 -3.36 28.97 -13.24
N ASP A 405 -3.29 27.68 -13.55
CA ASP A 405 -4.35 26.71 -13.25
C ASP A 405 -4.60 26.58 -11.74
N LEU A 406 -3.53 26.48 -10.94
CA LEU A 406 -3.61 26.46 -9.48
C LEU A 406 -4.24 27.73 -8.90
N ASP A 407 -3.90 28.91 -9.43
CA ASP A 407 -4.53 30.17 -9.02
C ASP A 407 -6.03 30.17 -9.35
N MET A 408 -6.42 29.70 -10.53
CA MET A 408 -7.84 29.55 -10.90
C MET A 408 -8.56 28.57 -9.97
N ALA A 409 -7.95 27.43 -9.62
CA ALA A 409 -8.53 26.49 -8.66
C ALA A 409 -8.70 27.12 -7.28
N VAL A 410 -7.72 27.86 -6.77
CA VAL A 410 -7.81 28.54 -5.47
C VAL A 410 -8.92 29.60 -5.48
N GLN A 411 -9.05 30.37 -6.56
CA GLN A 411 -10.15 31.35 -6.69
C GLN A 411 -11.51 30.67 -6.74
N ALA A 412 -11.65 29.59 -7.54
CA ALA A 412 -12.85 28.79 -7.62
C ALA A 412 -13.25 28.18 -6.27
N TRP A 413 -12.27 27.68 -5.51
CA TRP A 413 -12.46 27.13 -4.18
C TRP A 413 -12.96 28.19 -3.18
N LYS A 414 -12.36 29.39 -3.19
CA LYS A 414 -12.83 30.51 -2.36
C LYS A 414 -14.26 30.95 -2.72
N GLU A 415 -14.60 30.98 -4.00
CA GLU A 415 -15.94 31.34 -4.47
C GLU A 415 -17.00 30.28 -4.16
N ALA A 416 -16.67 28.99 -4.32
CA ALA A 416 -17.58 27.89 -4.04
C ALA A 416 -17.72 27.60 -2.54
N ALA A 417 -16.70 27.94 -1.75
CA ALA A 417 -16.58 27.65 -0.31
C ALA A 417 -16.99 26.20 0.06
N PRO A 418 -16.44 25.17 -0.62
CA PRO A 418 -16.82 23.79 -0.33
C PRO A 418 -16.28 23.34 1.04
N PRO A 419 -16.84 22.28 1.64
CA PRO A 419 -16.50 21.81 2.99
C PRO A 419 -15.21 20.96 3.02
N PHE A 420 -14.22 21.30 2.21
CA PHE A 420 -12.92 20.62 2.13
C PHE A 420 -11.80 21.62 1.85
N SER A 421 -10.56 21.26 2.22
CA SER A 421 -9.36 22.07 1.97
C SER A 421 -8.68 21.68 0.66
N LEU A 422 -7.69 22.46 0.23
CA LEU A 422 -6.87 22.13 -0.93
C LEU A 422 -5.52 21.54 -0.50
N ALA A 423 -4.98 20.68 -1.35
CA ALA A 423 -3.61 20.21 -1.27
C ALA A 423 -2.98 20.19 -2.68
N THR A 424 -1.66 20.16 -2.74
CA THR A 424 -0.94 19.71 -3.93
C THR A 424 -0.44 18.30 -3.68
N CYS A 425 -0.42 17.50 -4.72
CA CYS A 425 0.38 16.30 -4.78
C CYS A 425 1.15 16.30 -6.10
N GLY A 426 2.26 15.62 -6.17
CA GLY A 426 3.04 15.61 -7.38
C GLY A 426 4.00 14.48 -7.43
N TRP A 427 4.36 14.10 -8.65
CA TRP A 427 5.54 13.29 -8.89
C TRP A 427 6.83 14.00 -8.45
N VAL A 428 6.72 15.31 -8.22
CA VAL A 428 7.73 16.19 -7.63
C VAL A 428 7.07 17.23 -6.72
N LEU A 429 7.78 17.70 -5.68
CA LEU A 429 7.31 18.73 -4.73
C LEU A 429 7.02 20.10 -5.39
N GLY A 430 7.73 20.37 -6.47
CA GLY A 430 7.64 21.53 -7.33
C GLY A 430 8.45 21.26 -8.61
N PRO A 431 8.39 22.15 -9.62
CA PRO A 431 9.14 21.95 -10.86
C PRO A 431 10.63 21.75 -10.56
N PRO A 432 11.37 20.94 -11.34
CA PRO A 432 12.75 20.60 -11.01
C PRO A 432 13.67 21.82 -10.85
N SER A 433 13.47 22.84 -11.67
CA SER A 433 14.17 24.14 -11.57
C SER A 433 13.90 24.93 -10.28
N ASN A 434 12.81 24.67 -9.56
CA ASN A 434 12.47 25.31 -8.29
C ASN A 434 11.50 24.45 -7.45
N ARG A 435 12.04 23.55 -6.63
CA ARG A 435 11.24 22.63 -5.77
C ARG A 435 10.31 23.34 -4.79
N THR A 436 10.54 24.60 -4.44
CA THR A 436 9.72 25.34 -3.47
C THR A 436 8.76 26.34 -4.14
N LEU A 437 8.62 26.32 -5.48
CA LEU A 437 7.78 27.28 -6.20
C LEU A 437 6.36 27.36 -5.64
N PHE A 438 5.73 26.21 -5.38
CA PHE A 438 4.34 26.19 -4.90
C PHE A 438 4.18 26.76 -3.49
N ASP A 439 5.23 26.72 -2.66
CA ASP A 439 5.20 27.40 -1.36
C ASP A 439 5.11 28.92 -1.51
N GLN A 440 5.69 29.46 -2.59
CA GLN A 440 5.79 30.90 -2.87
C GLN A 440 4.49 31.45 -3.47
N VAL A 441 3.74 30.64 -4.21
CA VAL A 441 2.56 31.09 -4.98
C VAL A 441 1.23 30.67 -4.39
N LEU A 442 1.18 29.59 -3.58
CA LEU A 442 -0.07 29.11 -2.99
C LEU A 442 -0.29 29.69 -1.58
N PRO A 443 -1.56 29.94 -1.20
CA PRO A 443 -1.93 30.21 0.19
C PRO A 443 -1.38 29.15 1.16
N LYS A 444 -1.09 29.55 2.40
CA LYS A 444 -0.44 28.70 3.42
C LYS A 444 -1.37 27.63 4.02
N ASP A 445 -2.68 27.78 3.83
CA ASP A 445 -3.70 26.77 4.16
C ASP A 445 -3.81 25.65 3.11
N VAL A 446 -3.11 25.76 1.97
CA VAL A 446 -2.94 24.65 1.01
C VAL A 446 -1.79 23.76 1.47
N ALA A 447 -2.11 22.49 1.76
CA ALA A 447 -1.09 21.49 2.10
C ALA A 447 -0.22 21.16 0.87
N MET A 448 1.03 20.78 1.09
CA MET A 448 1.93 20.36 0.00
C MET A 448 2.40 18.93 0.19
N SER A 449 2.39 18.16 -0.88
CA SER A 449 2.84 16.78 -0.85
C SER A 449 3.49 16.36 -2.16
N CYS A 450 4.30 15.31 -2.11
CA CYS A 450 4.78 14.62 -3.29
C CYS A 450 5.08 13.16 -2.97
N ILE A 451 5.02 12.34 -4.02
CA ILE A 451 5.50 10.97 -3.96
C ILE A 451 7.02 10.93 -4.15
N ASN A 452 7.67 9.90 -3.59
CA ASN A 452 9.09 9.70 -3.85
C ASN A 452 9.31 9.40 -5.35
N ARG A 453 10.38 9.96 -5.93
CA ARG A 453 10.74 9.70 -7.33
C ARG A 453 11.30 8.29 -7.55
N GLU A 454 11.51 7.94 -8.82
CA GLU A 454 12.00 6.63 -9.25
C GLU A 454 11.19 5.48 -8.65
N VAL A 455 9.87 5.61 -8.65
CA VAL A 455 8.94 4.61 -8.10
C VAL A 455 9.32 4.19 -6.67
N GLY A 456 9.71 5.18 -5.85
CA GLY A 456 10.12 4.99 -4.46
C GLY A 456 11.58 4.62 -4.23
N LYS A 457 12.40 4.47 -5.27
CA LYS A 457 13.85 4.21 -5.09
C LYS A 457 14.59 5.47 -4.66
N ALA A 458 14.12 6.65 -5.08
CA ALA A 458 14.61 7.91 -4.57
C ALA A 458 14.26 8.09 -3.08
N PRO A 459 15.10 8.77 -2.29
CA PRO A 459 14.74 9.19 -0.94
C PRO A 459 13.62 10.24 -0.97
N VAL A 460 13.04 10.52 0.19
CA VAL A 460 12.13 11.67 0.39
C VAL A 460 12.82 12.95 -0.07
N ASP A 461 12.09 13.82 -0.78
CA ASP A 461 12.65 15.05 -1.34
C ASP A 461 13.12 16.00 -0.21
N PRO A 462 14.42 16.32 -0.12
CA PRO A 462 14.93 17.22 0.93
C PRO A 462 14.41 18.65 0.78
N GLY A 463 13.74 19.00 -0.32
CA GLY A 463 13.05 20.26 -0.51
C GLY A 463 11.97 20.56 0.51
N PHE A 464 11.39 19.53 1.15
CA PHE A 464 10.45 19.72 2.27
C PHE A 464 11.07 20.57 3.40
N ALA A 465 12.35 20.37 3.71
CA ALA A 465 13.04 21.09 4.79
C ALA A 465 13.19 22.61 4.54
N ARG A 466 12.92 23.07 3.30
CA ARG A 466 12.96 24.48 2.91
C ARG A 466 11.58 25.15 2.91
N ILE A 467 10.53 24.42 3.27
CA ILE A 467 9.15 24.92 3.31
C ILE A 467 8.70 25.05 4.77
N ALA A 468 8.04 26.16 5.10
CA ALA A 468 7.55 26.42 6.44
C ALA A 468 6.16 27.09 6.45
N GLY A 469 5.43 26.88 7.55
CA GLY A 469 4.14 27.52 7.82
C GLY A 469 2.94 26.89 7.12
N ARG A 470 3.04 25.64 6.66
CA ARG A 470 1.95 24.84 6.08
C ARG A 470 2.14 23.35 6.41
N SER A 471 1.10 22.55 6.23
CA SER A 471 1.16 21.08 6.34
C SER A 471 1.89 20.48 5.13
N LEU A 472 2.74 19.49 5.37
CA LEU A 472 3.66 18.88 4.42
C LEU A 472 3.59 17.36 4.49
N TRP A 473 3.25 16.68 3.39
CA TRP A 473 3.05 15.23 3.38
C TRP A 473 4.06 14.52 2.47
N ALA A 474 4.87 13.64 3.04
CA ALA A 474 5.71 12.73 2.27
C ALA A 474 4.90 11.48 1.90
N ILE A 475 4.98 11.06 0.63
CA ILE A 475 4.26 9.89 0.13
C ILE A 475 5.23 8.82 -0.42
N PRO A 476 5.88 8.02 0.46
CA PRO A 476 6.70 6.91 0.00
C PRO A 476 5.89 5.80 -0.70
N TRP A 477 6.55 5.09 -1.61
CA TRP A 477 5.98 3.94 -2.31
C TRP A 477 6.11 2.68 -1.46
N MET A 478 4.98 2.07 -1.09
CA MET A 478 4.96 0.79 -0.38
C MET A 478 5.24 -0.39 -1.33
N GLU A 479 5.09 -0.18 -2.64
CA GLU A 479 5.48 -1.07 -3.73
C GLU A 479 5.67 -0.23 -5.00
N ASP A 480 6.43 -0.72 -5.99
CA ASP A 480 6.52 -0.14 -7.34
C ASP A 480 5.67 -0.90 -8.35
N ASP A 481 5.23 -0.16 -9.37
CA ASP A 481 4.42 -0.62 -10.50
C ASP A 481 5.21 -1.45 -11.54
N PRO A 482 6.49 -1.20 -11.88
CA PRO A 482 7.28 -2.14 -12.65
C PRO A 482 7.26 -3.58 -12.13
N ALA A 483 7.30 -3.77 -10.81
CA ALA A 483 7.34 -5.07 -10.16
C ALA A 483 6.00 -5.51 -9.54
N LEU A 484 4.89 -4.95 -10.02
CA LEU A 484 3.55 -5.10 -9.43
C LEU A 484 3.05 -6.55 -9.30
N THR A 485 3.57 -7.50 -10.08
CA THR A 485 3.16 -8.92 -9.98
C THR A 485 4.06 -9.75 -9.07
N SER A 486 5.13 -9.19 -8.50
CA SER A 486 6.07 -9.88 -7.60
C SER A 486 5.93 -9.40 -6.15
N PRO A 487 6.24 -10.22 -5.13
CA PRO A 487 6.42 -9.75 -3.77
C PRO A 487 7.49 -8.66 -3.69
N GLN A 488 7.25 -7.64 -2.85
CA GLN A 488 8.16 -6.51 -2.65
C GLN A 488 8.33 -6.21 -1.15
N LEU A 489 9.52 -6.52 -0.62
CA LEU A 489 9.84 -6.31 0.80
C LEU A 489 10.67 -5.03 0.98
N TRP A 490 10.08 -4.00 1.57
CA TRP A 490 10.65 -2.65 1.75
C TRP A 490 10.42 -2.07 3.14
N ALA A 491 10.33 -2.90 4.17
CA ALA A 491 10.08 -2.43 5.54
C ALA A 491 11.16 -1.46 6.04
N GLY A 492 12.44 -1.76 5.78
CA GLY A 492 13.57 -0.88 6.12
C GLY A 492 13.60 0.42 5.30
N ARG A 493 13.02 0.40 4.10
CA ARG A 493 12.83 1.61 3.27
C ARG A 493 11.71 2.49 3.85
N MET A 494 10.57 1.90 4.27
CA MET A 494 9.50 2.66 4.94
C MET A 494 9.98 3.35 6.21
N ARG A 495 10.84 2.68 6.99
CA ARG A 495 11.55 3.29 8.13
C ARG A 495 12.40 4.48 7.70
N ARG A 496 13.23 4.29 6.68
CA ARG A 496 14.08 5.36 6.17
C ARG A 496 13.28 6.58 5.72
N ASP A 497 12.20 6.36 4.97
CA ASP A 497 11.39 7.44 4.41
C ASP A 497 10.61 8.17 5.52
N ALA A 498 10.07 7.46 6.50
CA ALA A 498 9.44 8.07 7.66
C ALA A 498 10.41 8.91 8.51
N ALA A 499 11.65 8.43 8.68
CA ALA A 499 12.70 9.17 9.38
C ALA A 499 13.08 10.45 8.64
N ASP A 500 13.28 10.38 7.32
CA ASP A 500 13.59 11.55 6.50
C ASP A 500 12.41 12.54 6.45
N ALA A 501 11.17 12.07 6.32
CA ALA A 501 9.98 12.92 6.35
C ALA A 501 9.90 13.75 7.63
N LEU A 502 10.03 13.12 8.80
CA LEU A 502 10.01 13.83 10.09
C LEU A 502 11.16 14.83 10.19
N ARG A 503 12.37 14.41 9.78
CA ARG A 503 13.59 15.24 9.79
C ARG A 503 13.49 16.46 8.85
N TYR A 504 12.70 16.36 7.79
CA TYR A 504 12.44 17.45 6.84
C TYR A 504 11.22 18.30 7.20
N GLY A 505 10.59 18.06 8.35
CA GLY A 505 9.46 18.86 8.85
C GLY A 505 8.11 18.48 8.26
N CYS A 506 7.98 17.30 7.65
CA CYS A 506 6.68 16.76 7.24
C CYS A 506 5.85 16.39 8.47
N ASP A 507 4.58 16.79 8.48
CA ASP A 507 3.56 16.37 9.45
C ASP A 507 2.59 15.34 8.85
N GLY A 508 2.76 14.98 7.56
CA GLY A 508 2.06 13.89 6.90
C GLY A 508 2.98 12.78 6.38
N LEU A 509 2.52 11.53 6.54
CA LEU A 509 3.17 10.32 6.04
C LEU A 509 2.13 9.37 5.43
N LEU A 510 2.16 9.20 4.11
CA LEU A 510 1.17 8.42 3.35
C LEU A 510 1.86 7.35 2.49
N GLY A 511 1.29 6.16 2.36
CA GLY A 511 1.86 5.10 1.52
C GLY A 511 1.12 4.94 0.19
N ILE A 512 1.76 5.18 -0.96
CA ILE A 512 1.19 4.83 -2.27
C ILE A 512 1.30 3.32 -2.53
N HIS A 513 0.21 2.71 -3.03
CA HIS A 513 0.15 1.27 -3.34
C HIS A 513 -1.04 0.88 -4.25
N TRP A 514 -1.10 -0.40 -4.61
CA TRP A 514 -2.20 -1.06 -5.33
C TRP A 514 -2.70 -2.28 -4.56
N ARG A 515 -1.81 -3.23 -4.27
CA ARG A 515 -2.10 -4.49 -3.58
C ARG A 515 -2.13 -4.29 -2.07
N THR A 516 -2.72 -5.24 -1.35
CA THR A 516 -2.94 -5.11 0.11
C THR A 516 -2.19 -6.18 0.91
N ARG A 517 -2.52 -7.47 0.73
CA ARG A 517 -2.00 -8.57 1.58
C ARG A 517 -0.49 -8.77 1.47
N VAL A 518 0.06 -8.75 0.25
CA VAL A 518 1.51 -8.93 0.01
C VAL A 518 2.35 -7.78 0.59
N LEU A 519 1.73 -6.65 0.94
CA LEU A 519 2.40 -5.48 1.51
C LEU A 519 2.34 -5.42 3.04
N SER A 520 1.80 -6.45 3.71
CA SER A 520 1.53 -6.41 5.16
C SER A 520 2.73 -5.95 6.00
N ALA A 521 3.97 -6.33 5.66
CA ALA A 521 5.18 -5.86 6.34
C ALA A 521 5.49 -4.37 6.08
N ASN A 522 5.31 -3.90 4.83
CA ASN A 522 5.57 -2.51 4.44
C ASN A 522 4.54 -1.56 5.09
N VAL A 523 3.26 -1.94 5.03
CA VAL A 523 2.15 -1.22 5.69
C VAL A 523 2.39 -1.10 7.19
N LEU A 524 2.75 -2.22 7.86
CA LEU A 524 3.00 -2.22 9.30
C LEU A 524 4.20 -1.33 9.66
N SER A 525 5.26 -1.34 8.84
CA SER A 525 6.44 -0.49 9.02
C SER A 525 6.07 0.99 8.95
N LEU A 526 5.34 1.39 7.90
CA LEU A 526 4.89 2.77 7.71
C LEU A 526 3.97 3.22 8.87
N ALA A 527 2.98 2.38 9.22
CA ALA A 527 2.03 2.65 10.29
C ALA A 527 2.71 2.87 11.64
N ARG A 528 3.69 2.03 12.00
CA ARG A 528 4.43 2.16 13.26
C ARG A 528 5.39 3.33 13.27
N ALA A 529 6.09 3.57 12.15
CA ALA A 529 7.01 4.69 12.02
C ALA A 529 6.30 6.06 12.14
N ALA A 530 4.98 6.10 11.96
CA ALA A 530 4.16 7.28 12.19
C ALA A 530 3.91 7.62 13.68
N TRP A 531 4.27 6.71 14.60
CA TRP A 531 4.04 6.81 16.05
C TRP A 531 5.32 6.65 16.87
N ASP A 532 6.23 5.79 16.43
CA ASP A 532 7.48 5.52 17.11
C ASP A 532 8.64 5.34 16.11
N GLN A 533 9.71 6.07 16.38
CA GLN A 533 10.97 5.99 15.65
C GLN A 533 12.15 5.78 16.62
N GLY A 534 11.96 5.10 17.75
CA GLY A 534 13.04 4.80 18.70
C GLY A 534 14.21 3.97 18.12
N TRP A 535 14.01 3.37 16.94
CA TRP A 535 15.03 2.68 16.14
C TRP A 535 15.85 3.62 15.24
N ASN A 536 15.43 4.88 15.08
CA ASN A 536 16.08 5.83 14.16
C ASN A 536 17.36 6.39 14.78
N THR A 537 18.48 6.21 14.10
CA THR A 537 19.79 6.71 14.51
C THR A 537 20.22 7.98 13.77
N SER A 538 19.35 8.52 12.92
CA SER A 538 19.63 9.74 12.14
C SER A 538 19.56 10.99 13.03
N PRO A 539 20.30 12.07 12.72
CA PRO A 539 20.15 13.34 13.43
C PRO A 539 18.73 13.90 13.34
N ASP A 540 18.26 14.56 14.41
CA ASP A 540 16.89 15.07 14.52
C ASP A 540 16.54 16.14 13.47
N ARG A 541 17.50 17.00 13.11
CA ARG A 541 17.30 18.07 12.11
C ARG A 541 18.21 17.89 10.92
N ALA A 542 17.67 18.12 9.71
CA ALA A 542 18.47 18.10 8.49
C ALA A 542 19.63 19.12 8.50
N ALA A 543 19.37 20.31 9.04
CA ALA A 543 20.37 21.39 9.15
C ALA A 543 21.55 21.03 10.07
N ASP A 544 21.38 20.09 11.00
CA ASP A 544 22.42 19.69 11.94
C ASP A 544 23.37 18.62 11.35
N GLY A 545 23.04 18.06 10.19
CA GLY A 545 23.89 17.13 9.47
C GLY A 545 25.26 17.71 9.10
N VAL A 546 26.30 16.88 9.18
CA VAL A 546 27.64 17.17 8.67
C VAL A 546 27.96 16.17 7.57
N GLY A 547 28.52 16.65 6.47
CA GLY A 547 28.85 15.85 5.30
C GLY A 547 27.76 15.88 4.22
N PRO A 548 27.63 14.82 3.42
CA PRO A 548 26.75 14.79 2.26
C PRO A 548 25.27 14.66 2.64
N ILE A 549 24.41 15.26 1.83
CA ILE A 549 22.97 15.04 1.86
C ILE A 549 22.69 13.92 0.85
N THR A 550 22.48 12.71 1.40
CA THR A 550 22.28 11.45 0.66
C THR A 550 23.43 11.09 -0.28
N GLY A 551 23.20 10.10 -1.15
CA GLY A 551 24.11 9.71 -2.21
C GLY A 551 24.79 8.37 -2.00
N GLY A 552 25.19 7.78 -3.12
CA GLY A 552 25.87 6.50 -3.22
C GLY A 552 27.20 6.62 -3.95
N PHE A 553 28.06 5.64 -3.75
CA PHE A 553 29.40 5.59 -4.31
C PHE A 553 29.38 4.98 -5.71
N VAL A 554 30.04 5.65 -6.65
CA VAL A 554 30.27 5.15 -8.00
C VAL A 554 31.78 5.22 -8.27
N THR A 555 32.38 4.07 -8.60
CA THR A 555 33.82 3.98 -8.93
C THR A 555 34.01 3.47 -10.35
N PHE A 556 34.74 4.23 -11.18
CA PHE A 556 35.06 3.88 -12.57
C PHE A 556 36.32 3.01 -12.66
N LYS A 557 36.25 1.78 -12.14
CA LYS A 557 37.36 0.82 -12.19
C LYS A 557 37.87 0.65 -13.63
N ASP A 558 39.19 0.66 -13.78
CA ASP A 558 39.91 0.43 -15.05
C ASP A 558 39.61 1.42 -16.20
N ARG A 559 38.98 2.58 -15.91
CA ARG A 559 38.75 3.65 -16.88
C ARG A 559 39.83 4.75 -16.78
N SER A 560 40.34 5.17 -17.93
CA SER A 560 41.26 6.32 -18.02
C SER A 560 40.48 7.63 -17.99
N ILE A 561 40.77 8.49 -17.00
CA ILE A 561 40.18 9.84 -16.93
C ILE A 561 41.09 10.86 -17.60
N SER A 562 40.64 11.43 -18.71
CA SER A 562 41.40 12.45 -19.44
C SER A 562 41.36 13.81 -18.75
N GLY A 563 42.41 14.62 -18.90
CA GLY A 563 42.47 16.00 -18.38
C GLY A 563 42.78 16.16 -16.89
N ALA A 564 42.90 15.07 -16.12
CA ALA A 564 43.09 15.14 -14.66
C ALA A 564 44.56 15.20 -14.19
N GLY A 565 45.53 14.89 -15.07
CA GLY A 565 46.96 14.86 -14.73
C GLY A 565 47.25 14.03 -13.47
N ALA A 566 48.05 14.59 -12.55
CA ALA A 566 48.40 13.95 -11.27
C ALA A 566 47.20 13.74 -10.33
N ALA A 567 46.09 14.45 -10.54
CA ALA A 567 44.86 14.34 -9.74
C ALA A 567 43.90 13.26 -10.28
N SER A 568 44.30 12.46 -11.29
CA SER A 568 43.43 11.44 -11.92
C SER A 568 42.79 10.47 -10.95
N ALA A 569 43.41 10.21 -9.80
CA ALA A 569 42.87 9.31 -8.80
C ALA A 569 41.55 9.82 -8.16
N VAL A 570 41.36 11.13 -8.00
CA VAL A 570 40.13 11.71 -7.41
C VAL A 570 38.93 11.51 -8.33
N TYR A 571 39.09 11.67 -9.64
CA TYR A 571 38.01 11.51 -10.62
C TYR A 571 37.66 10.05 -10.94
N ARG A 572 38.24 9.08 -10.22
CA ARG A 572 37.81 7.68 -10.35
C ARG A 572 36.61 7.38 -9.47
N ASP A 573 36.43 8.16 -8.42
CA ASP A 573 35.33 8.04 -7.47
C ASP A 573 34.39 9.22 -7.63
N VAL A 574 33.10 8.94 -7.50
CA VAL A 574 32.02 9.91 -7.60
C VAL A 574 31.00 9.60 -6.52
N ARG A 575 30.54 10.61 -5.79
CA ARG A 575 29.27 10.50 -5.07
C ARG A 575 28.15 10.91 -6.02
N ASP A 576 27.34 9.94 -6.42
CA ASP A 576 26.11 10.12 -7.20
C ASP A 576 24.90 10.24 -6.25
N ARG A 577 23.74 10.70 -6.73
CA ARG A 577 22.52 10.85 -5.93
C ARG A 577 22.68 11.77 -4.71
N VAL A 578 23.58 12.73 -4.81
CA VAL A 578 23.86 13.70 -3.74
C VAL A 578 23.05 14.99 -3.96
N PHE A 579 22.47 15.54 -2.89
CA PHE A 579 21.75 16.82 -2.94
C PHE A 579 22.53 17.98 -2.33
N GLY A 580 23.66 17.70 -1.67
CA GLY A 580 24.52 18.74 -1.12
C GLY A 580 25.60 18.24 -0.18
N TYR A 581 26.41 19.15 0.34
CA TYR A 581 27.39 18.95 1.41
C TYR A 581 27.32 20.09 2.42
N HIS A 582 27.28 19.74 3.70
CA HIS A 582 27.45 20.66 4.82
C HIS A 582 28.81 20.44 5.47
N LEU A 583 29.74 21.37 5.26
CA LEU A 583 31.12 21.24 5.72
C LEU A 583 31.40 22.21 6.88
N PRO A 584 31.85 21.73 8.06
CA PRO A 584 32.26 22.60 9.13
C PRO A 584 33.55 23.34 8.73
N VAL A 585 33.51 24.66 8.76
CA VAL A 585 34.63 25.55 8.43
C VAL A 585 34.62 26.75 9.37
N PRO A 586 35.78 27.38 9.67
CA PRO A 586 35.79 28.67 10.36
C PRO A 586 34.95 29.74 9.62
N ASN A 587 34.52 30.79 10.32
CA ASN A 587 33.92 31.94 9.64
C ASN A 587 34.97 32.67 8.79
N GLY A 588 34.61 33.04 7.57
CA GLY A 588 35.49 33.77 6.65
C GLY A 588 35.14 33.56 5.18
N ALA A 589 35.99 34.12 4.31
CA ALA A 589 35.87 34.00 2.86
C ALA A 589 36.71 32.82 2.33
N TYR A 590 36.09 32.03 1.46
CA TYR A 590 36.67 30.81 0.90
C TYR A 590 36.73 30.83 -0.63
N SER A 591 37.74 30.14 -1.17
CA SER A 591 37.80 29.64 -2.54
C SER A 591 37.32 28.19 -2.52
N VAL A 592 36.29 27.88 -3.31
CA VAL A 592 35.66 26.56 -3.39
C VAL A 592 35.81 26.02 -4.80
N THR A 593 36.56 24.94 -4.96
CA THR A 593 36.66 24.20 -6.23
C THR A 593 35.79 22.94 -6.16
N LEU A 594 34.88 22.79 -7.12
CA LEU A 594 34.09 21.59 -7.33
C LEU A 594 34.63 20.84 -8.54
N GLN A 595 34.88 19.54 -8.36
CA GLN A 595 35.53 18.68 -9.34
C GLN A 595 34.53 17.62 -9.83
N PHE A 596 34.40 17.50 -11.15
CA PHE A 596 33.38 16.71 -11.81
C PHE A 596 33.99 15.79 -12.87
N VAL A 597 33.31 14.68 -13.10
CA VAL A 597 33.51 13.77 -14.23
C VAL A 597 32.18 13.10 -14.54
N GLU A 598 31.84 12.94 -15.82
CA GLU A 598 30.69 12.13 -16.23
C GLU A 598 31.18 10.74 -16.62
N GLY A 599 30.66 9.70 -15.97
CA GLY A 599 31.05 8.31 -16.24
C GLY A 599 29.92 7.40 -16.69
N ASP A 600 28.66 7.84 -16.57
CA ASP A 600 27.49 7.03 -16.88
C ASP A 600 26.74 7.57 -18.11
N ILE A 601 26.47 8.87 -18.12
CA ILE A 601 25.75 9.54 -19.21
C ILE A 601 26.65 9.69 -20.44
N ASP A 602 26.10 9.35 -21.60
CA ASP A 602 26.78 9.35 -22.90
C ASP A 602 26.18 10.34 -23.91
N ARG A 603 25.32 11.26 -23.42
CA ARG A 603 24.66 12.28 -24.23
C ARG A 603 24.44 13.57 -23.46
N ALA A 604 24.41 14.70 -24.18
CA ALA A 604 23.98 15.97 -23.61
C ALA A 604 22.51 15.87 -23.14
N ARG A 605 22.17 16.66 -22.12
CA ARG A 605 20.89 16.65 -21.40
C ARG A 605 20.52 15.31 -20.76
N GLY A 606 21.47 14.41 -20.54
CA GLY A 606 21.21 13.16 -19.80
C GLY A 606 21.34 13.29 -18.28
N ARG A 607 22.13 14.26 -17.80
CA ARG A 607 22.23 14.67 -16.39
C ARG A 607 22.42 16.18 -16.32
N VAL A 608 21.48 16.88 -15.69
CA VAL A 608 21.47 18.34 -15.56
C VAL A 608 21.06 18.71 -14.14
N PHE A 609 21.83 19.58 -13.50
CA PHE A 609 21.55 20.09 -12.16
C PHE A 609 22.05 21.53 -12.01
N ASP A 610 21.55 22.24 -11.02
CA ASP A 610 22.09 23.54 -10.59
C ASP A 610 23.00 23.34 -9.38
N VAL A 611 23.94 24.28 -9.18
CA VAL A 611 24.81 24.31 -8.00
C VAL A 611 24.63 25.61 -7.27
N LEU A 612 24.42 25.53 -5.96
CA LEU A 612 24.32 26.68 -5.07
C LEU A 612 25.41 26.60 -3.99
N LEU A 613 25.99 27.75 -3.67
CA LEU A 613 26.94 27.92 -2.56
C LEU A 613 26.37 28.98 -1.60
N GLN A 614 26.21 28.63 -0.32
CA GLN A 614 25.56 29.50 0.68
C GLN A 614 24.19 30.03 0.20
N GLY A 615 23.38 29.16 -0.42
CA GLY A 615 22.08 29.50 -0.98
C GLY A 615 22.10 30.35 -2.27
N ARG A 616 23.27 30.77 -2.76
CA ARG A 616 23.40 31.50 -4.03
C ARG A 616 23.69 30.53 -5.18
N LYS A 617 22.85 30.55 -6.22
CA LYS A 617 23.11 29.79 -7.45
C LYS A 617 24.39 30.29 -8.14
N VAL A 618 25.36 29.39 -8.31
CA VAL A 618 26.66 29.64 -8.97
C VAL A 618 26.79 28.92 -10.31
N LEU A 619 26.03 27.84 -10.52
CA LEU A 619 25.87 27.19 -11.83
C LEU A 619 24.38 26.94 -12.08
N ASP A 620 23.93 27.23 -13.30
CA ASP A 620 22.57 26.99 -13.77
C ASP A 620 22.60 26.07 -15.00
N ASN A 621 21.70 25.09 -15.06
CA ASN A 621 21.63 24.08 -16.12
C ASN A 621 22.98 23.39 -16.38
N PHE A 622 23.68 23.00 -15.31
CA PHE A 622 25.00 22.39 -15.42
C PHE A 622 24.92 20.94 -15.93
N ASP A 623 25.58 20.68 -17.06
CA ASP A 623 25.67 19.39 -17.72
C ASP A 623 27.16 19.04 -17.91
N ILE A 624 27.64 18.04 -17.18
CA ILE A 624 29.06 17.64 -17.21
C ILE A 624 29.43 17.09 -18.59
N PHE A 625 28.58 16.25 -19.20
CA PHE A 625 28.82 15.65 -20.50
C PHE A 625 28.91 16.71 -21.60
N ALA A 626 27.98 17.67 -21.62
CA ALA A 626 27.99 18.73 -22.62
C ALA A 626 29.23 19.63 -22.53
N ARG A 627 29.85 19.75 -21.33
CA ARG A 627 31.06 20.56 -21.13
C ARG A 627 32.34 19.86 -21.53
N VAL A 628 32.49 18.59 -21.16
CA VAL A 628 33.78 17.88 -21.30
C VAL A 628 33.68 16.47 -21.89
N GLY A 629 32.48 15.95 -22.08
CA GLY A 629 32.24 14.57 -22.52
C GLY A 629 32.44 13.54 -21.40
N LYS A 630 32.36 12.26 -21.77
CA LYS A 630 32.50 11.12 -20.84
C LYS A 630 33.97 10.89 -20.46
N PHE A 631 34.22 10.54 -19.19
CA PHE A 631 35.55 10.25 -18.63
C PHE A 631 36.59 11.37 -18.85
N ARG A 632 36.17 12.63 -18.73
CA ARG A 632 37.06 13.80 -18.71
C ARG A 632 36.84 14.62 -17.45
N ALA A 633 37.94 15.00 -16.80
CA ALA A 633 37.91 15.84 -15.61
C ALA A 633 37.49 17.28 -15.91
N LEU A 634 36.73 17.88 -15.01
CA LEU A 634 36.27 19.25 -15.05
C LEU A 634 36.35 19.89 -13.65
N ASP A 635 37.12 20.97 -13.53
CA ASP A 635 37.22 21.76 -12.30
C ASP A 635 36.55 23.11 -12.46
N LEU A 636 35.71 23.47 -11.50
CA LEU A 636 35.03 24.76 -11.45
C LEU A 636 35.34 25.44 -10.11
N ASN A 637 35.96 26.61 -10.18
CA ASN A 637 36.43 27.35 -9.00
C ASN A 637 35.58 28.60 -8.74
N PHE A 638 35.17 28.78 -7.48
CA PHE A 638 34.32 29.88 -7.01
C PHE A 638 35.04 30.62 -5.87
N GLU A 639 35.34 31.90 -6.09
CA GLU A 639 36.05 32.74 -5.14
C GLU A 639 35.09 33.54 -4.25
N LYS A 640 35.58 33.94 -3.07
CA LYS A 640 34.88 34.84 -2.12
C LYS A 640 33.52 34.30 -1.64
N VAL A 641 33.46 33.00 -1.32
CA VAL A 641 32.30 32.38 -0.67
C VAL A 641 32.35 32.70 0.83
N GLU A 642 31.44 33.55 1.30
CA GLU A 642 31.39 34.00 2.69
C GLU A 642 30.65 33.02 3.60
N VAL A 643 31.28 32.61 4.70
CA VAL A 643 30.69 31.76 5.74
C VAL A 643 30.63 32.53 7.06
N THR A 644 29.44 32.60 7.67
CA THR A 644 29.16 33.42 8.86
C THR A 644 28.68 32.62 10.08
N ASP A 645 28.36 31.34 9.90
CA ASP A 645 27.74 30.45 10.88
C ASP A 645 28.56 29.16 11.13
N GLY A 646 29.80 29.13 10.66
CA GLY A 646 30.74 28.03 10.83
C GLY A 646 30.48 26.85 9.88
N ARG A 647 29.62 27.02 8.87
CA ARG A 647 29.24 25.95 7.95
C ARG A 647 29.24 26.43 6.51
N LEU A 648 30.00 25.75 5.65
CA LEU A 648 29.89 25.92 4.20
C LEU A 648 28.83 24.96 3.67
N ILE A 649 27.80 25.53 3.05
CA ILE A 649 26.67 24.82 2.44
C ILE A 649 26.87 24.82 0.92
N ILE A 650 26.89 23.62 0.36
CA ILE A 650 26.91 23.34 -1.07
C ILE A 650 25.63 22.57 -1.38
N ASP A 651 24.74 23.11 -2.21
CA ASP A 651 23.52 22.42 -2.62
C ASP A 651 23.56 22.08 -4.12
N PHE A 652 23.03 20.91 -4.44
CA PHE A 652 22.81 20.44 -5.80
C PHE A 652 21.30 20.28 -6.03
N ALA A 653 20.75 21.10 -6.94
CA ALA A 653 19.34 21.04 -7.30
C ALA A 653 19.19 20.32 -8.64
N ASP A 654 18.72 19.09 -8.60
CA ASP A 654 18.65 18.24 -9.77
C ASP A 654 17.48 18.61 -10.69
N ARG A 655 17.74 18.64 -12.01
CA ARG A 655 16.77 19.02 -13.04
C ARG A 655 16.42 17.86 -13.95
N ILE A 656 17.44 17.14 -14.42
CA ILE A 656 17.33 15.92 -15.21
C ILE A 656 18.32 14.92 -14.60
N HIS A 657 17.85 13.81 -14.05
CA HIS A 657 18.69 12.87 -13.29
C HIS A 657 19.41 13.52 -12.09
N TYR A 658 19.98 12.72 -11.20
CA TYR A 658 20.64 13.23 -9.99
C TYR A 658 21.98 13.91 -10.24
N SER A 659 22.36 14.80 -9.33
CA SER A 659 23.70 15.38 -9.33
C SER A 659 24.78 14.37 -8.92
N ALA A 660 25.99 14.65 -9.36
CA ALA A 660 27.18 13.86 -9.07
C ALA A 660 28.39 14.79 -8.89
N VAL A 661 29.30 14.45 -7.97
CA VAL A 661 30.54 15.19 -7.72
C VAL A 661 31.68 14.23 -7.36
N ALA A 662 32.88 14.51 -7.88
CA ALA A 662 34.08 13.68 -7.67
C ALA A 662 35.01 14.25 -6.59
N GLY A 663 35.08 15.57 -6.45
CA GLY A 663 35.93 16.19 -5.43
C GLY A 663 35.47 17.57 -5.02
N ILE A 664 35.77 17.92 -3.77
CA ILE A 664 35.52 19.26 -3.22
C ILE A 664 36.81 19.76 -2.59
N VAL A 665 37.24 20.97 -2.94
CA VAL A 665 38.39 21.66 -2.35
C VAL A 665 37.94 23.00 -1.79
N VAL A 666 38.13 23.21 -0.50
CA VAL A 666 37.81 24.46 0.21
C VAL A 666 39.10 25.05 0.75
N LYS A 667 39.42 26.29 0.35
CA LYS A 667 40.62 27.01 0.78
C LYS A 667 40.25 28.37 1.35
N GLY A 668 40.69 28.64 2.57
CA GLY A 668 40.52 29.93 3.25
C GLY A 668 41.79 30.28 4.05
N LYS A 669 41.77 31.41 4.76
CA LYS A 669 42.92 31.84 5.55
C LYS A 669 43.26 30.82 6.65
N GLY A 670 44.38 30.11 6.49
CA GLY A 670 44.83 29.09 7.44
C GLY A 670 43.98 27.81 7.45
N PHE A 671 43.11 27.61 6.45
CA PHE A 671 42.21 26.46 6.37
C PHE A 671 42.23 25.86 4.96
N VAL A 672 42.43 24.55 4.87
CA VAL A 672 42.28 23.78 3.64
C VAL A 672 41.54 22.49 3.97
N LYS A 673 40.49 22.19 3.23
CA LYS A 673 39.79 20.90 3.28
C LYS A 673 39.64 20.36 1.87
N LYS A 674 39.92 19.07 1.69
CA LYS A 674 39.80 18.37 0.40
C LYS A 674 39.08 17.05 0.63
N VAL A 675 38.03 16.77 -0.13
CA VAL A 675 37.20 15.57 0.01
C VAL A 675 37.17 14.83 -1.31
N ASN A 676 37.56 13.55 -1.31
CA ASN A 676 37.42 12.64 -2.45
C ASN A 676 36.00 12.07 -2.46
N CYS A 677 35.07 12.76 -3.11
CA CYS A 677 33.65 12.45 -3.03
C CYS A 677 33.37 11.06 -3.62
N GLY A 678 32.73 10.19 -2.84
CA GLY A 678 32.40 8.83 -3.21
C GLY A 678 33.53 7.82 -3.00
N GLY A 679 34.69 8.24 -2.49
CA GLY A 679 35.90 7.43 -2.46
C GLY A 679 36.67 7.47 -1.14
N PRO A 680 37.68 6.59 -1.00
CA PRO A 680 38.59 6.57 0.14
C PRO A 680 39.53 7.78 0.11
N ALA A 681 40.31 7.97 1.17
CA ALA A 681 41.37 8.97 1.20
C ALA A 681 42.38 8.68 0.07
N VAL A 682 42.72 9.70 -0.72
CA VAL A 682 43.57 9.57 -1.90
C VAL A 682 44.35 10.85 -2.12
N LEU A 683 45.64 10.75 -2.46
CA LEU A 683 46.55 11.91 -2.50
C LEU A 683 46.49 12.69 -1.18
N ASP A 684 46.21 14.00 -1.22
CA ASP A 684 45.98 14.85 -0.06
C ASP A 684 44.49 15.14 0.19
N TYR A 685 43.59 14.31 -0.34
CA TYR A 685 42.15 14.35 -0.12
C TYR A 685 41.76 13.38 0.99
N GLU A 686 40.91 13.87 1.90
CA GLU A 686 40.25 13.04 2.91
C GLU A 686 39.24 12.10 2.23
N ALA A 687 38.98 10.97 2.90
CA ALA A 687 37.89 10.08 2.51
C ALA A 687 36.54 10.79 2.65
N ASP A 688 35.58 10.43 1.80
CA ASP A 688 34.20 10.83 1.99
C ASP A 688 33.55 10.13 3.19
N TRP A 689 32.37 10.62 3.61
CA TRP A 689 31.50 9.98 4.58
C TRP A 689 30.93 8.66 4.03
N PRO A 690 30.47 7.72 4.88
CA PRO A 690 29.80 6.51 4.42
C PRO A 690 28.60 6.78 3.49
N GLU A 691 28.22 5.79 2.68
CA GLU A 691 26.99 5.85 1.91
C GLU A 691 25.77 6.04 2.80
N THR A 692 24.79 6.80 2.30
CA THR A 692 23.54 6.96 3.03
C THR A 692 22.68 5.71 2.84
N ALA A 693 22.46 4.95 3.91
CA ALA A 693 21.65 3.74 3.86
C ALA A 693 20.20 4.05 3.41
N ARG A 694 19.79 3.47 2.28
CA ARG A 694 18.41 3.56 1.74
C ARG A 694 17.41 2.70 2.54
N HIS A 695 17.91 1.66 3.19
CA HIS A 695 17.15 0.72 4.00
C HIS A 695 17.74 0.71 5.42
N LEU A 696 16.92 1.04 6.41
CA LEU A 696 17.28 0.91 7.83
C LEU A 696 17.01 -0.51 8.31
N ASP A 697 17.62 -0.91 9.43
CA ASP A 697 17.35 -2.22 10.04
C ASP A 697 15.86 -2.35 10.36
N ALA A 698 15.31 -3.55 10.15
CA ALA A 698 13.90 -3.88 10.33
C ALA A 698 13.71 -5.24 11.02
N LEU A 699 14.77 -5.83 11.58
CA LEU A 699 14.71 -7.16 12.20
C LEU A 699 13.72 -7.24 13.37
N ASP A 700 13.66 -6.22 14.22
CA ASP A 700 12.69 -6.12 15.32
C ASP A 700 11.23 -6.08 14.81
N LEU A 701 10.97 -5.35 13.73
CA LEU A 701 9.67 -5.32 13.09
C LEU A 701 9.30 -6.70 12.52
N TYR A 702 10.24 -7.33 11.81
CA TYR A 702 10.02 -8.67 11.27
C TYR A 702 9.84 -9.73 12.35
N ARG A 703 10.47 -9.60 13.53
CA ARG A 703 10.24 -10.51 14.67
C ARG A 703 8.80 -10.44 15.16
N ASP A 704 8.28 -9.23 15.37
CA ASP A 704 6.89 -9.05 15.78
C ASP A 704 5.90 -9.49 14.70
N TRP A 705 6.16 -9.09 13.45
CA TRP A 705 5.35 -9.47 12.30
C TRP A 705 5.32 -10.98 12.09
N ALA A 706 6.46 -11.66 12.09
CA ALA A 706 6.55 -13.11 11.92
C ALA A 706 5.89 -13.86 13.07
N ALA A 707 6.03 -13.39 14.32
CA ALA A 707 5.37 -14.00 15.48
C ALA A 707 3.84 -13.92 15.37
N ALA A 708 3.30 -12.80 14.89
CA ALA A 708 1.86 -12.66 14.64
C ALA A 708 1.39 -13.50 13.44
N GLN A 709 2.15 -13.48 12.34
CA GLN A 709 1.75 -14.15 11.11
C GLN A 709 1.84 -15.67 11.21
N PHE A 710 2.92 -16.20 11.81
CA PHE A 710 3.28 -17.62 11.72
C PHE A 710 3.33 -18.33 13.09
N GLY A 711 3.06 -17.61 14.17
CA GLY A 711 3.23 -18.11 15.53
C GLY A 711 4.67 -17.98 16.05
N PRO A 712 4.89 -18.16 17.35
CA PRO A 712 6.16 -17.83 18.00
C PRO A 712 7.29 -18.82 17.71
N ASP A 713 6.98 -20.08 17.42
CA ASP A 713 7.95 -21.18 17.48
C ASP A 713 9.07 -21.06 16.44
N ALA A 714 8.82 -20.49 15.26
CA ALA A 714 9.81 -20.26 14.21
C ALA A 714 9.99 -18.77 13.86
N ALA A 715 9.38 -17.87 14.62
CA ALA A 715 9.29 -16.45 14.27
C ALA A 715 10.66 -15.77 14.13
N ALA A 716 11.63 -16.10 15.00
CA ALA A 716 12.93 -15.45 15.03
C ALA A 716 13.76 -15.80 13.78
N GLU A 717 13.76 -17.05 13.36
CA GLU A 717 14.46 -17.53 12.17
C GLU A 717 13.79 -17.02 10.89
N ILE A 718 12.45 -17.03 10.84
CA ILE A 718 11.71 -16.43 9.71
C ILE A 718 12.02 -14.93 9.61
N ALA A 719 11.98 -14.20 10.73
CA ALA A 719 12.30 -12.78 10.75
C ALA A 719 13.72 -12.48 10.25
N ALA A 720 14.70 -13.33 10.59
CA ALA A 720 16.06 -13.19 10.09
C ALA A 720 16.14 -13.38 8.56
N ILE A 721 15.38 -14.33 8.00
CA ILE A 721 15.27 -14.52 6.55
C ILE A 721 14.70 -13.27 5.89
N PHE A 722 13.55 -12.77 6.36
CA PHE A 722 12.89 -11.59 5.80
C PHE A 722 13.77 -10.32 5.91
N ALA A 723 14.40 -10.08 7.06
CA ALA A 723 15.29 -8.94 7.25
C ALA A 723 16.53 -9.00 6.34
N ARG A 724 17.06 -10.20 6.08
CA ARG A 724 18.19 -10.40 5.17
C ARG A 724 17.84 -10.00 3.73
N ILE A 725 16.64 -10.35 3.26
CA ILE A 725 16.19 -10.10 1.88
C ILE A 725 15.42 -8.77 1.69
N ASP A 726 15.08 -8.06 2.77
CA ASP A 726 14.41 -6.76 2.71
C ASP A 726 15.24 -5.75 1.90
N GLY A 727 14.65 -5.21 0.83
CA GLY A 727 15.33 -4.35 -0.14
C GLY A 727 16.37 -5.03 -1.04
N ARG A 728 16.58 -6.35 -0.90
CA ARG A 728 17.67 -7.10 -1.56
C ARG A 728 17.21 -8.36 -2.30
N HIS A 729 15.93 -8.73 -2.19
CA HIS A 729 15.35 -9.86 -2.90
C HIS A 729 15.43 -9.67 -4.42
N PRO A 730 15.58 -10.76 -5.20
CA PRO A 730 15.55 -10.68 -6.66
C PRO A 730 14.17 -10.27 -7.18
N VAL A 731 14.11 -9.58 -8.32
CA VAL A 731 12.87 -9.10 -8.93
C VAL A 731 12.83 -9.56 -10.40
N PRO A 732 12.08 -10.62 -10.75
CA PRO A 732 12.08 -11.20 -12.11
C PRO A 732 11.08 -10.52 -13.07
N VAL A 733 10.40 -9.48 -12.62
CA VAL A 733 9.36 -8.72 -13.31
C VAL A 733 9.81 -7.27 -13.52
N THR A 734 9.27 -6.59 -14.51
CA THR A 734 9.69 -5.24 -14.90
C THR A 734 8.62 -4.51 -15.73
N TRP A 735 8.84 -3.23 -16.02
CA TRP A 735 7.94 -2.43 -16.85
C TRP A 735 8.22 -2.63 -18.34
N ILE A 736 7.27 -3.20 -19.09
CA ILE A 736 7.33 -3.32 -20.57
C ILE A 736 5.94 -3.06 -21.14
N GLY A 737 5.69 -1.83 -21.59
CA GLY A 737 4.37 -1.40 -22.06
C GLY A 737 3.32 -1.23 -20.95
N GLY A 738 3.67 -1.56 -19.70
CA GLY A 738 2.82 -1.52 -18.52
C GLY A 738 3.45 -2.26 -17.33
N PRO A 739 2.73 -2.39 -16.22
CA PRO A 739 3.23 -2.94 -14.96
C PRO A 739 3.40 -4.47 -14.99
N GLY A 740 4.41 -4.97 -14.26
CA GLY A 740 4.50 -6.39 -13.92
C GLY A 740 4.83 -7.35 -15.08
N ASN A 741 5.37 -6.86 -16.19
CA ASN A 741 5.79 -7.69 -17.33
C ASN A 741 7.07 -8.49 -17.05
N ILE A 742 7.45 -9.43 -17.92
CA ILE A 742 8.68 -10.23 -17.82
C ILE A 742 9.47 -10.22 -19.13
N ARG A 743 10.74 -10.64 -19.08
CA ARG A 743 11.61 -10.74 -20.26
C ARG A 743 12.53 -11.96 -20.18
N PRO A 744 13.00 -12.49 -21.32
CA PRO A 744 13.98 -13.57 -21.33
C PRO A 744 15.25 -13.21 -20.54
N ASP A 745 15.77 -14.16 -19.77
CA ASP A 745 17.05 -14.05 -19.06
C ASP A 745 18.05 -15.06 -19.64
N ALA A 746 19.15 -14.57 -20.20
CA ALA A 746 20.13 -15.41 -20.88
C ALA A 746 21.07 -16.17 -19.93
N ARG A 747 21.04 -15.87 -18.62
CA ARG A 747 21.88 -16.56 -17.63
C ARG A 747 21.43 -18.02 -17.46
N PRO A 748 22.36 -18.96 -17.21
CA PRO A 748 21.99 -20.34 -16.89
C PRO A 748 21.13 -20.41 -15.62
N TRP A 749 20.12 -21.27 -15.61
CA TRP A 749 19.25 -21.45 -14.43
C TRP A 749 20.03 -21.82 -13.16
N ASP A 750 21.10 -22.60 -13.29
CA ASP A 750 21.95 -22.98 -12.15
C ASP A 750 22.64 -21.79 -11.48
N GLU A 751 22.86 -20.70 -12.20
CA GLU A 751 23.35 -19.43 -11.64
C GLU A 751 22.20 -18.66 -10.97
N VAL A 752 21.09 -18.47 -11.70
CA VAL A 752 19.95 -17.65 -11.24
C VAL A 752 19.25 -18.26 -10.02
N LYS A 753 19.14 -19.59 -9.93
CA LYS A 753 18.42 -20.27 -8.84
C LYS A 753 18.97 -19.94 -7.45
N THR A 754 20.28 -19.69 -7.34
CA THR A 754 20.97 -19.40 -6.07
C THR A 754 20.51 -18.09 -5.43
N LEU A 755 20.00 -17.15 -6.23
CA LEU A 755 19.40 -15.91 -5.73
C LEU A 755 18.12 -16.15 -4.90
N TYR A 756 17.57 -17.36 -4.96
CA TYR A 756 16.34 -17.77 -4.32
C TYR A 756 16.53 -18.82 -3.22
N ASP A 757 17.75 -19.04 -2.73
CA ASP A 757 18.03 -20.02 -1.66
C ASP A 757 17.21 -19.74 -0.39
N PHE A 758 16.84 -18.47 -0.15
CA PHE A 758 15.98 -18.07 0.96
C PHE A 758 14.58 -18.73 0.93
N VAL A 759 14.12 -19.19 -0.24
CA VAL A 759 12.85 -19.90 -0.38
C VAL A 759 12.93 -21.29 0.25
N ASP A 760 14.08 -21.95 0.12
CA ASP A 760 14.32 -23.27 0.70
C ASP A 760 14.62 -23.15 2.20
N ASP A 761 15.35 -22.10 2.62
CA ASP A 761 15.50 -21.73 4.03
C ASP A 761 14.14 -21.54 4.71
N LEU A 762 13.21 -20.84 4.06
CA LEU A 762 11.86 -20.63 4.59
C LEU A 762 11.08 -21.93 4.62
N ALA A 763 11.10 -22.72 3.55
CA ALA A 763 10.40 -24.01 3.46
C ALA A 763 10.83 -24.98 4.58
N ALA A 764 12.11 -24.98 4.95
CA ALA A 764 12.62 -25.82 6.04
C ALA A 764 11.98 -25.55 7.40
N LEU A 765 11.36 -24.37 7.59
CA LEU A 765 10.68 -23.97 8.83
C LEU A 765 9.21 -24.38 8.87
N GLU A 766 8.63 -24.85 7.74
CA GLU A 766 7.22 -25.25 7.63
C GLU A 766 6.76 -26.24 8.73
N PRO A 767 7.52 -27.29 9.10
CA PRO A 767 7.09 -28.25 10.12
C PRO A 767 6.91 -27.66 11.52
N ARG A 768 7.44 -26.44 11.76
CA ARG A 768 7.35 -25.73 13.04
C ARG A 768 6.15 -24.80 13.11
N ILE A 769 5.37 -24.67 12.03
CA ILE A 769 4.21 -23.77 11.98
C ILE A 769 2.99 -24.51 12.53
N ALA A 770 2.56 -24.10 13.72
CA ALA A 770 1.42 -24.70 14.41
C ALA A 770 0.15 -23.84 14.26
N GLY A 771 -0.98 -24.50 14.00
CA GLY A 771 -2.29 -23.89 13.89
C GLY A 771 -2.71 -23.61 12.44
N PRO A 772 -4.00 -23.81 12.10
CA PRO A 772 -4.49 -23.70 10.73
C PRO A 772 -4.43 -22.28 10.15
N GLY A 773 -4.63 -21.24 10.97
CA GLY A 773 -4.53 -19.85 10.53
C GLY A 773 -3.08 -19.42 10.32
N ASN A 774 -2.19 -19.81 11.23
CA ASN A 774 -0.74 -19.59 11.05
C ASN A 774 -0.22 -20.30 9.79
N LYS A 775 -0.66 -21.55 9.56
CA LYS A 775 -0.25 -22.34 8.39
C LYS A 775 -0.74 -21.72 7.08
N GLU A 776 -1.98 -21.26 7.00
CA GLU A 776 -2.50 -20.58 5.80
C GLU A 776 -1.68 -19.33 5.45
N ARG A 777 -1.32 -18.51 6.45
CA ARG A 777 -0.54 -17.29 6.23
C ARG A 777 0.91 -17.59 5.87
N PHE A 778 1.51 -18.62 6.49
CA PHE A 778 2.84 -19.09 6.11
C PHE A 778 2.87 -19.62 4.67
N ASP A 779 1.86 -20.42 4.31
CA ASP A 779 1.74 -21.01 2.97
C ASP A 779 1.53 -19.96 1.89
N TYR A 780 0.80 -18.88 2.20
CA TYR A 780 0.70 -17.72 1.33
C TYR A 780 2.09 -17.17 0.99
N TRP A 781 2.90 -16.82 1.99
CA TRP A 781 4.22 -16.21 1.76
C TRP A 781 5.21 -17.16 1.07
N LEU A 782 5.28 -18.42 1.53
CA LEU A 782 6.14 -19.42 0.90
C LEU A 782 5.75 -19.65 -0.56
N THR A 783 4.45 -19.71 -0.86
CA THR A 783 3.95 -19.90 -2.22
C THR A 783 4.19 -18.67 -3.09
N SER A 784 4.03 -17.45 -2.58
CA SER A 784 4.38 -16.21 -3.30
C SER A 784 5.86 -16.14 -3.66
N PHE A 785 6.77 -16.61 -2.79
CA PHE A 785 8.20 -16.69 -3.12
C PHE A 785 8.54 -17.83 -4.08
N ARG A 786 7.84 -18.97 -4.00
CA ARG A 786 7.95 -20.06 -4.99
C ARG A 786 7.49 -19.58 -6.38
N TYR A 787 6.39 -18.82 -6.44
CA TYR A 787 5.95 -18.14 -7.66
C TYR A 787 7.06 -17.26 -8.21
N MET A 788 7.63 -16.36 -7.40
CA MET A 788 8.73 -15.47 -7.83
C MET A 788 9.92 -16.24 -8.42
N ARG A 789 10.34 -17.33 -7.76
CA ARG A 789 11.41 -18.21 -8.24
C ARG A 789 11.06 -18.88 -9.57
N GLU A 790 9.82 -19.34 -9.72
CA GLU A 790 9.37 -20.01 -10.94
C GLU A 790 9.23 -19.05 -12.12
N VAL A 791 8.85 -17.78 -11.90
CA VAL A 791 8.87 -16.74 -12.94
C VAL A 791 10.30 -16.53 -13.44
N ALA A 792 11.30 -16.47 -12.56
CA ALA A 792 12.70 -16.37 -12.97
C ALA A 792 13.17 -17.59 -13.78
N ARG A 793 12.72 -18.79 -13.40
CA ARG A 793 12.98 -20.01 -14.18
C ARG A 793 12.35 -19.94 -15.56
N PHE A 794 11.09 -19.48 -15.66
CA PHE A 794 10.40 -19.28 -16.93
C PHE A 794 11.17 -18.29 -17.81
N ASN A 795 11.68 -17.18 -17.27
CA ASN A 795 12.51 -16.22 -18.00
C ASN A 795 13.78 -16.87 -18.58
N CYS A 796 14.45 -17.73 -17.81
CA CYS A 796 15.64 -18.46 -18.27
C CYS A 796 15.29 -19.45 -19.40
N LEU A 797 14.23 -20.24 -19.21
CA LEU A 797 13.75 -21.19 -20.23
C LEU A 797 13.33 -20.46 -21.51
N TRP A 798 12.72 -19.28 -21.39
CA TRP A 798 12.33 -18.47 -22.53
C TRP A 798 13.54 -18.04 -23.36
N ALA A 799 14.66 -17.65 -22.74
CA ALA A 799 15.88 -17.32 -23.49
C ALA A 799 16.45 -18.55 -24.23
N VAL A 800 16.41 -19.73 -23.61
CA VAL A 800 16.83 -21.00 -24.25
C VAL A 800 15.92 -21.32 -25.44
N TYR A 801 14.59 -21.19 -25.28
CA TYR A 801 13.62 -21.40 -26.34
C TYR A 801 13.86 -20.43 -27.51
N ASN A 802 14.06 -19.13 -27.23
CA ASN A 802 14.32 -18.13 -28.26
C ASN A 802 15.56 -18.50 -29.08
N LYS A 803 16.64 -18.97 -28.44
CA LYS A 803 17.86 -19.41 -29.14
C LYS A 803 17.60 -20.63 -30.04
N ALA A 804 16.84 -21.61 -29.57
CA ALA A 804 16.46 -22.78 -30.38
C ALA A 804 15.56 -22.38 -31.56
N PHE A 805 14.64 -21.44 -31.34
CA PHE A 805 13.70 -20.97 -32.35
C PHE A 805 14.40 -20.14 -33.44
N GLU A 806 15.33 -19.26 -33.07
CA GLU A 806 16.16 -18.51 -34.04
C GLU A 806 17.07 -19.46 -34.86
N LYS A 807 17.58 -20.54 -34.24
CA LYS A 807 18.28 -21.60 -34.97
C LYS A 807 17.37 -22.29 -36.00
N ALA A 808 16.10 -22.50 -35.69
CA ALA A 808 15.13 -23.07 -36.62
C ALA A 808 14.79 -22.10 -37.78
N LYS A 809 14.68 -20.80 -37.50
CA LYS A 809 14.50 -19.76 -38.55
C LYS A 809 15.68 -19.70 -39.51
N ALA A 810 16.90 -19.88 -39.00
CA ALA A 810 18.13 -19.88 -39.81
C ALA A 810 18.38 -21.20 -40.57
N ALA A 811 17.55 -22.23 -40.39
CA ALA A 811 17.72 -23.50 -41.08
C ALA A 811 17.44 -23.36 -42.59
N LYS A 812 18.27 -24.02 -43.40
CA LYS A 812 18.31 -23.86 -44.87
C LYS A 812 17.10 -24.46 -45.60
N ASP A 813 16.46 -25.45 -45.01
CA ASP A 813 15.33 -26.18 -45.59
C ASP A 813 14.34 -26.64 -44.51
N GLU A 814 13.17 -27.08 -44.96
CA GLU A 814 12.07 -27.50 -44.09
C GLU A 814 12.42 -28.72 -43.20
N PRO A 815 13.07 -29.79 -43.70
CA PRO A 815 13.52 -30.90 -42.84
C PRO A 815 14.48 -30.46 -41.72
N ALA A 816 15.47 -29.62 -42.03
CA ALA A 816 16.41 -29.11 -41.04
C ALA A 816 15.70 -28.22 -40.00
N ARG A 817 14.77 -27.36 -40.44
CA ARG A 817 13.93 -26.56 -39.54
C ARG A 817 13.13 -27.44 -38.60
N LYS A 818 12.38 -28.42 -39.13
CA LYS A 818 11.57 -29.36 -38.34
C LYS A 818 12.43 -30.16 -37.36
N ALA A 819 13.64 -30.56 -37.76
CA ALA A 819 14.57 -31.25 -36.87
C ALA A 819 15.00 -30.39 -35.68
N VAL A 820 15.33 -29.11 -35.91
CA VAL A 820 15.67 -28.16 -34.82
C VAL A 820 14.45 -27.92 -33.93
N LEU A 821 13.27 -27.67 -34.51
CA LEU A 821 12.05 -27.45 -33.72
C LEU A 821 11.74 -28.65 -32.82
N THR A 822 11.84 -29.87 -33.37
CA THR A 822 11.49 -31.09 -32.63
C THR A 822 12.52 -31.45 -31.57
N LYS A 823 13.82 -31.30 -31.85
CA LYS A 823 14.90 -31.73 -30.94
C LYS A 823 15.32 -30.67 -29.93
N ASP A 824 15.23 -29.39 -30.30
CA ASP A 824 15.79 -28.29 -29.52
C ASP A 824 14.70 -27.38 -28.93
N ALA A 825 13.62 -27.08 -29.67
CA ALA A 825 12.61 -26.10 -29.25
C ALA A 825 11.43 -26.72 -28.46
N LEU A 826 10.83 -27.81 -28.96
CA LEU A 826 9.67 -28.45 -28.34
C LEU A 826 9.96 -28.96 -26.90
N PRO A 827 11.10 -29.59 -26.59
CA PRO A 827 11.39 -30.01 -25.21
C PRO A 827 11.45 -28.83 -24.23
N VAL A 828 12.09 -27.73 -24.64
CA VAL A 828 12.18 -26.50 -23.81
C VAL A 828 10.79 -25.87 -23.65
N ARG A 829 9.98 -25.86 -24.72
CA ARG A 829 8.60 -25.37 -24.66
C ARG A 829 7.73 -26.19 -23.70
N ALA A 830 7.91 -27.52 -23.64
CA ALA A 830 7.23 -28.37 -22.66
C ALA A 830 7.67 -28.07 -21.22
N GLU A 831 8.96 -27.81 -21.00
CA GLU A 831 9.42 -27.33 -19.69
C GLU A 831 8.82 -25.98 -19.30
N MET A 832 8.70 -25.05 -20.26
CA MET A 832 8.04 -23.77 -20.05
C MET A 832 6.54 -23.94 -19.73
N ALA A 833 5.82 -24.84 -20.40
CA ALA A 833 4.43 -25.16 -20.07
C ALA A 833 4.30 -25.71 -18.64
N GLY A 834 5.23 -26.58 -18.23
CA GLY A 834 5.33 -27.05 -16.85
C GLY A 834 5.61 -25.93 -15.84
N ALA A 835 6.44 -24.95 -16.22
CA ALA A 835 6.70 -23.76 -15.39
C ALA A 835 5.45 -22.88 -15.27
N LEU A 836 4.72 -22.63 -16.35
CA LEU A 836 3.45 -21.92 -16.32
C LEU A 836 2.41 -22.62 -15.44
N ARG A 837 2.32 -23.96 -15.51
CA ARG A 837 1.43 -24.73 -14.63
C ARG A 837 1.77 -24.49 -13.15
N ARG A 838 3.05 -24.45 -12.79
CA ARG A 838 3.50 -24.16 -11.40
C ARG A 838 3.26 -22.70 -11.01
N ILE A 839 3.47 -21.76 -11.93
CA ILE A 839 3.17 -20.34 -11.76
C ILE A 839 1.68 -20.14 -11.44
N PHE A 840 0.79 -20.65 -12.29
CA PHE A 840 -0.65 -20.53 -12.09
C PHE A 840 -1.15 -21.29 -10.88
N ALA A 841 -0.60 -22.47 -10.58
CA ALA A 841 -0.91 -23.17 -9.33
C ALA A 841 -0.56 -22.32 -8.10
N ALA A 842 0.58 -21.62 -8.11
CA ALA A 842 0.98 -20.73 -7.03
C ALA A 842 0.13 -19.45 -6.96
N LEU A 843 -0.21 -18.83 -8.10
CA LEU A 843 -1.14 -17.70 -8.16
C LEU A 843 -2.50 -18.10 -7.58
N LEU A 844 -3.11 -19.17 -8.08
CA LEU A 844 -4.42 -19.65 -7.63
C LEU A 844 -4.42 -20.12 -6.18
N ALA A 845 -3.29 -20.58 -5.64
CA ALA A 845 -3.15 -20.93 -4.22
C ALA A 845 -3.01 -19.69 -3.31
N THR A 846 -2.61 -18.54 -3.84
CA THR A 846 -2.37 -17.30 -3.07
C THR A 846 -3.48 -16.26 -3.20
N VAL A 847 -4.38 -16.37 -4.19
CA VAL A 847 -5.52 -15.46 -4.32
C VAL A 847 -6.30 -15.37 -3.01
N SER A 848 -6.51 -14.14 -2.54
CA SER A 848 -7.28 -13.87 -1.33
C SER A 848 -8.13 -12.61 -1.40
N ASN A 849 -7.73 -11.62 -2.21
CA ASN A 849 -8.41 -10.35 -2.42
C ASN A 849 -8.32 -9.92 -3.89
N THR A 850 -8.88 -8.75 -4.20
CA THR A 850 -8.93 -8.18 -5.57
C THR A 850 -7.55 -7.92 -6.17
N GLY A 851 -6.53 -7.61 -5.36
CA GLY A 851 -5.18 -7.38 -5.88
C GLY A 851 -4.53 -8.62 -6.48
N GLU A 852 -4.76 -9.80 -5.88
CA GLU A 852 -4.31 -11.06 -6.47
C GLU A 852 -5.17 -11.49 -7.67
N LEU A 853 -6.46 -11.12 -7.71
CA LEU A 853 -7.27 -11.27 -8.94
C LEU A 853 -6.67 -10.45 -10.08
N GLY A 854 -6.26 -9.21 -9.81
CA GLY A 854 -5.55 -8.36 -10.77
C GLY A 854 -4.23 -8.97 -11.23
N THR A 855 -3.47 -9.61 -10.34
CA THR A 855 -2.21 -10.28 -10.70
C THR A 855 -2.45 -11.43 -11.68
N ILE A 856 -3.55 -12.17 -11.54
CA ILE A 856 -3.96 -13.21 -12.50
C ILE A 856 -4.37 -12.58 -13.84
N ALA A 857 -5.12 -11.48 -13.79
CA ALA A 857 -5.50 -10.74 -14.99
C ALA A 857 -4.28 -10.20 -15.75
N ASN A 858 -3.26 -9.72 -15.04
CA ASN A 858 -1.97 -9.34 -15.64
C ASN A 858 -1.32 -10.52 -16.37
N TRP A 859 -1.28 -11.70 -15.76
CA TRP A 859 -0.78 -12.89 -16.46
C TRP A 859 -1.56 -13.20 -17.73
N GLU A 860 -2.89 -13.20 -17.66
CA GLU A 860 -3.75 -13.59 -18.76
C GLU A 860 -3.84 -12.57 -19.90
N GLN A 861 -3.76 -11.28 -19.56
CA GLN A 861 -4.00 -10.17 -20.49
C GLN A 861 -2.72 -9.45 -20.91
N HIS A 862 -1.66 -9.48 -20.12
CA HIS A 862 -0.42 -8.74 -20.39
C HIS A 862 0.74 -9.69 -20.72
N LEU A 863 0.98 -10.70 -19.88
CA LEU A 863 2.14 -11.59 -20.02
C LEU A 863 1.95 -12.68 -21.07
N LEU A 864 0.89 -13.49 -20.95
CA LEU A 864 0.66 -14.65 -21.83
C LEU A 864 0.52 -14.28 -23.31
N PRO A 865 -0.13 -13.17 -23.72
CA PRO A 865 -0.20 -12.79 -25.13
C PRO A 865 1.17 -12.68 -25.79
N GLY A 866 2.14 -12.05 -25.10
CA GLY A 866 3.50 -11.86 -25.60
C GLY A 866 4.43 -13.05 -25.35
N ALA A 867 4.38 -13.65 -24.17
CA ALA A 867 5.29 -14.71 -23.76
C ALA A 867 4.88 -16.11 -24.25
N TRP A 868 3.59 -16.31 -24.57
CA TRP A 868 3.06 -17.63 -24.91
C TRP A 868 2.25 -17.65 -26.22
N GLU A 869 1.15 -16.91 -26.30
CA GLU A 869 0.10 -17.09 -27.31
C GLU A 869 0.59 -16.73 -28.73
N ARG A 870 1.19 -15.55 -28.91
CA ARG A 870 1.77 -15.16 -30.21
C ARG A 870 2.93 -16.09 -30.63
N PRO A 871 3.91 -16.43 -29.76
CA PRO A 871 4.93 -17.42 -30.08
C PRO A 871 4.38 -18.82 -30.44
N GLU A 872 3.27 -19.24 -29.84
CA GLU A 872 2.64 -20.54 -30.12
C GLU A 872 2.10 -20.59 -31.55
N ALA A 873 1.40 -19.54 -31.99
CA ALA A 873 0.91 -19.44 -33.36
C ALA A 873 2.05 -19.51 -34.39
N GLU A 874 3.20 -18.88 -34.09
CA GLU A 874 4.39 -18.95 -34.95
C GLU A 874 4.99 -20.37 -34.97
N LEU A 875 5.06 -21.04 -33.81
CA LEU A 875 5.55 -22.41 -33.68
C LEU A 875 4.71 -23.40 -34.50
N VAL A 876 3.37 -23.33 -34.40
CA VAL A 876 2.45 -24.16 -35.20
C VAL A 876 2.71 -24.00 -36.69
N LYS A 877 2.83 -22.75 -37.14
CA LYS A 877 3.10 -22.43 -38.55
C LYS A 877 4.44 -22.99 -39.03
N MET A 878 5.49 -22.93 -38.21
CA MET A 878 6.81 -23.43 -38.58
C MET A 878 6.92 -24.96 -38.51
N LEU A 879 6.17 -25.61 -37.61
CA LEU A 879 6.12 -27.07 -37.48
C LEU A 879 5.27 -27.70 -38.59
N GLY A 880 4.21 -27.02 -39.04
CA GLY A 880 3.29 -27.51 -40.08
C GLY A 880 2.41 -28.67 -39.61
N GLY A 881 2.07 -28.71 -38.32
CA GLY A 881 1.27 -29.76 -37.69
C GLY A 881 0.80 -29.36 -36.29
N GLU A 882 0.08 -30.28 -35.64
CA GLU A 882 -0.43 -30.09 -34.28
C GLU A 882 0.69 -30.11 -33.23
N LEU A 883 0.44 -29.39 -32.14
CA LEU A 883 1.34 -29.35 -30.99
C LEU A 883 1.12 -30.57 -30.08
N PRO A 884 2.17 -31.13 -29.47
CA PRO A 884 2.02 -32.19 -28.48
C PRO A 884 1.11 -31.78 -27.30
N PRO A 885 0.30 -32.69 -26.73
CA PRO A 885 -0.61 -32.36 -25.64
C PRO A 885 0.07 -31.74 -24.42
N GLU A 886 1.31 -32.13 -24.12
CA GLU A 886 2.10 -31.63 -22.99
C GLU A 886 2.46 -30.14 -23.05
N ILE A 887 2.32 -29.50 -24.22
CA ILE A 887 2.56 -28.05 -24.36
C ILE A 887 1.28 -27.22 -24.41
N LEU A 888 0.10 -27.85 -24.47
CA LEU A 888 -1.16 -27.11 -24.45
C LEU A 888 -1.48 -26.62 -23.03
N LEU A 889 -1.92 -25.37 -22.91
CA LEU A 889 -2.34 -24.80 -21.63
C LEU A 889 -3.78 -25.27 -21.31
N PRO A 890 -4.01 -26.00 -20.21
CA PRO A 890 -5.35 -26.47 -19.85
C PRO A 890 -6.23 -25.30 -19.38
N ARG A 891 -7.55 -25.50 -19.43
CA ARG A 891 -8.54 -24.57 -18.85
C ARG A 891 -9.07 -25.03 -17.49
N ASP A 892 -8.89 -26.30 -17.15
CA ASP A 892 -9.42 -26.89 -15.93
C ASP A 892 -8.57 -26.52 -14.70
N TYR A 893 -9.25 -26.44 -13.54
CA TYR A 893 -8.59 -26.30 -12.25
C TYR A 893 -8.11 -27.66 -11.76
N GLU A 894 -6.84 -27.78 -11.38
CA GLU A 894 -6.26 -29.02 -10.86
C GLU A 894 -5.88 -28.96 -9.37
N GLY A 895 -5.97 -27.78 -8.74
CA GLY A 895 -5.56 -27.56 -7.36
C GLY A 895 -6.51 -28.15 -6.31
N ALA A 896 -6.15 -28.01 -5.03
CA ALA A 896 -7.03 -28.36 -3.92
C ALA A 896 -8.21 -27.37 -3.83
N PRO A 897 -9.38 -27.78 -3.30
CA PRO A 897 -10.48 -26.85 -3.08
C PRO A 897 -10.05 -25.64 -2.25
N ARG A 898 -10.53 -24.45 -2.61
CA ARG A 898 -10.33 -23.21 -1.83
C ARG A 898 -11.62 -22.42 -1.74
N VAL A 899 -11.76 -21.72 -0.62
CA VAL A 899 -12.81 -20.72 -0.39
C VAL A 899 -12.16 -19.38 -0.09
N ILE A 900 -12.59 -18.34 -0.79
CA ILE A 900 -11.99 -17.00 -0.77
C ILE A 900 -13.11 -15.98 -0.52
N VAL A 901 -12.89 -15.06 0.41
CA VAL A 901 -13.77 -13.91 0.69
C VAL A 901 -12.97 -12.64 0.43
N PRO A 902 -13.11 -11.99 -0.75
CA PRO A 902 -12.22 -10.92 -1.18
C PRO A 902 -12.42 -9.59 -0.43
N ALA A 903 -13.54 -9.41 0.26
CA ALA A 903 -13.84 -8.24 1.09
C ALA A 903 -14.27 -8.68 2.49
N VAL A 904 -13.35 -8.63 3.44
CA VAL A 904 -13.60 -9.09 4.82
C VAL A 904 -13.98 -7.91 5.71
N ARG A 905 -15.28 -7.75 5.96
CA ARG A 905 -15.79 -6.74 6.89
C ARG A 905 -15.61 -7.18 8.35
N THR A 906 -15.22 -6.23 9.21
CA THR A 906 -15.10 -6.42 10.66
C THR A 906 -16.09 -5.56 11.45
N SER A 907 -16.78 -4.65 10.77
CA SER A 907 -17.84 -3.80 11.32
C SER A 907 -18.92 -3.53 10.29
N LEU A 908 -20.15 -3.33 10.78
CA LEU A 908 -21.32 -2.90 10.02
C LEU A 908 -21.95 -1.69 10.70
N GLU A 909 -22.49 -0.77 9.92
CA GLU A 909 -23.35 0.28 10.43
C GLU A 909 -24.64 -0.32 11.01
N ALA A 910 -25.23 0.34 12.02
CA ALA A 910 -26.51 -0.10 12.55
C ALA A 910 -27.58 -0.12 11.45
N GLY A 911 -28.19 -1.29 11.21
CA GLY A 911 -29.17 -1.49 10.13
C GLY A 911 -28.57 -1.87 8.77
N GLU A 912 -27.24 -1.95 8.64
CA GLU A 912 -26.57 -2.44 7.42
C GLU A 912 -26.65 -3.98 7.36
N PRO A 913 -27.11 -4.59 6.25
CA PRO A 913 -27.03 -6.03 6.03
C PRO A 913 -25.58 -6.45 5.76
N LEU A 914 -25.23 -7.71 6.10
CA LEU A 914 -23.94 -8.27 5.71
C LEU A 914 -24.06 -8.91 4.33
N SER A 915 -23.46 -8.30 3.31
CA SER A 915 -23.34 -8.86 1.97
C SER A 915 -21.95 -9.46 1.76
N LEU A 916 -21.89 -10.70 1.27
CA LEU A 916 -20.63 -11.40 1.01
C LEU A 916 -20.59 -11.94 -0.43
N LYS A 917 -19.48 -11.68 -1.11
CA LYS A 917 -19.03 -12.42 -2.29
C LYS A 917 -18.09 -13.52 -1.81
N VAL A 918 -18.31 -14.75 -2.26
CA VAL A 918 -17.51 -15.93 -1.93
C VAL A 918 -17.06 -16.59 -3.22
N ILE A 919 -15.75 -16.74 -3.41
CA ILE A 919 -15.17 -17.39 -4.58
C ILE A 919 -14.71 -18.80 -4.16
N VAL A 920 -15.04 -19.78 -4.99
CA VAL A 920 -14.72 -21.18 -4.79
C VAL A 920 -13.90 -21.69 -5.97
N LEU A 921 -12.69 -22.17 -5.68
CA LEU A 921 -11.90 -22.96 -6.63
C LEU A 921 -12.06 -24.43 -6.27
N ALA A 922 -12.52 -25.24 -7.22
CA ALA A 922 -12.67 -26.68 -7.09
C ALA A 922 -12.69 -27.32 -8.49
N ARG A 923 -12.34 -28.61 -8.59
CA ARG A 923 -12.33 -29.31 -9.88
C ARG A 923 -13.75 -29.51 -10.40
N GLY A 924 -14.65 -29.89 -9.49
CA GLY A 924 -16.08 -30.01 -9.74
C GLY A 924 -16.90 -28.90 -9.10
N ARG A 925 -18.21 -28.93 -9.38
CA ARG A 925 -19.18 -28.11 -8.65
C ARG A 925 -19.21 -28.53 -7.18
N PRO A 926 -19.19 -27.60 -6.21
CA PRO A 926 -19.30 -27.93 -4.80
C PRO A 926 -20.57 -28.73 -4.48
N GLU A 927 -20.44 -29.75 -3.62
CA GLU A 927 -21.57 -30.54 -3.12
C GLU A 927 -22.43 -29.74 -2.14
N ALA A 928 -21.81 -28.85 -1.37
CA ALA A 928 -22.47 -27.93 -0.46
C ALA A 928 -21.67 -26.64 -0.29
N ALA A 929 -22.38 -25.52 -0.15
CA ALA A 929 -21.79 -24.21 0.09
C ALA A 929 -22.71 -23.41 1.03
N SER A 930 -22.23 -23.05 2.22
CA SER A 930 -23.06 -22.34 3.20
C SER A 930 -22.24 -21.42 4.10
N ILE A 931 -22.85 -20.30 4.47
CA ILE A 931 -22.41 -19.50 5.60
C ILE A 931 -23.08 -20.00 6.88
N PHE A 932 -22.31 -20.08 7.96
CA PHE A 932 -22.76 -20.43 9.29
C PHE A 932 -22.56 -19.21 10.16
N TRP A 933 -23.63 -18.63 10.70
CA TRP A 933 -23.55 -17.40 11.50
C TRP A 933 -24.42 -17.46 12.76
N ARG A 934 -24.08 -16.66 13.77
CA ARG A 934 -24.83 -16.49 15.03
C ARG A 934 -24.51 -15.16 15.70
N GLU A 935 -25.24 -14.83 16.77
CA GLU A 935 -24.83 -13.77 17.70
C GLU A 935 -23.46 -14.13 18.32
N LEU A 936 -22.57 -13.16 18.41
CA LEU A 936 -21.21 -13.34 18.90
C LEU A 936 -21.18 -14.11 20.23
N GLY A 937 -20.53 -15.28 20.25
CA GLY A 937 -20.37 -16.11 21.45
C GLY A 937 -21.65 -16.75 22.00
N LYS A 938 -22.79 -16.69 21.30
CA LYS A 938 -24.08 -17.19 21.81
C LYS A 938 -24.82 -18.08 20.82
N GLY A 939 -25.41 -19.15 21.35
CA GLY A 939 -26.31 -20.02 20.59
C GLY A 939 -25.60 -20.91 19.56
N ALA A 940 -26.40 -21.67 18.82
CA ALA A 940 -25.94 -22.51 17.72
C ALA A 940 -25.80 -21.68 16.43
N PHE A 941 -24.88 -22.10 15.56
CA PHE A 941 -24.76 -21.52 14.23
C PHE A 941 -25.98 -21.85 13.36
N ARG A 942 -26.51 -20.82 12.70
CA ARG A 942 -27.53 -20.96 11.66
C ARG A 942 -26.83 -21.07 10.30
N ALA A 943 -27.13 -22.13 9.57
CA ALA A 943 -26.69 -22.27 8.18
C ALA A 943 -27.61 -21.48 7.23
N VAL A 944 -27.00 -20.78 6.27
CA VAL A 944 -27.68 -20.16 5.13
C VAL A 944 -26.93 -20.58 3.87
N PRO A 945 -27.60 -21.20 2.87
CA PRO A 945 -26.94 -21.62 1.65
C PRO A 945 -26.45 -20.41 0.85
N LEU A 946 -25.27 -20.53 0.26
CA LEU A 946 -24.76 -19.53 -0.68
C LEU A 946 -25.46 -19.68 -2.03
N GLN A 947 -25.79 -18.56 -2.68
CA GLN A 947 -26.35 -18.55 -4.03
C GLN A 947 -25.21 -18.56 -5.05
N ASN A 948 -25.19 -19.53 -5.96
CA ASN A 948 -24.22 -19.50 -7.07
C ASN A 948 -24.63 -18.40 -8.07
N THR A 949 -23.76 -17.44 -8.29
CA THR A 949 -23.96 -16.35 -9.25
C THR A 949 -23.56 -16.83 -10.65
N ALA A 950 -22.32 -17.28 -10.80
CA ALA A 950 -21.80 -17.88 -12.01
C ALA A 950 -20.44 -18.53 -11.72
N ARG A 951 -20.10 -19.62 -12.43
CA ARG A 951 -18.81 -20.34 -12.29
C ARG A 951 -18.51 -20.63 -10.80
N GLY A 952 -17.33 -20.26 -10.31
CA GLY A 952 -16.91 -20.42 -8.92
C GLY A 952 -17.40 -19.31 -7.98
N VAL A 953 -18.17 -18.33 -8.44
CA VAL A 953 -18.58 -17.17 -7.63
C VAL A 953 -19.97 -17.37 -7.05
N PHE A 954 -20.08 -17.12 -5.74
CA PHE A 954 -21.29 -17.22 -4.94
C PHE A 954 -21.53 -15.94 -4.15
N THR A 955 -22.78 -15.67 -3.79
CA THR A 955 -23.17 -14.54 -2.96
C THR A 955 -24.13 -14.94 -1.85
N VAL A 956 -24.16 -14.15 -0.79
CA VAL A 956 -25.18 -14.20 0.26
C VAL A 956 -25.37 -12.83 0.88
N THR A 957 -26.60 -12.50 1.25
CA THR A 957 -26.92 -11.33 2.08
C THR A 957 -27.62 -11.80 3.34
N LEU A 958 -27.00 -11.55 4.49
CA LEU A 958 -27.62 -11.76 5.79
C LEU A 958 -28.41 -10.51 6.18
N PRO A 959 -29.56 -10.66 6.87
CA PRO A 959 -30.33 -9.52 7.34
C PRO A 959 -29.50 -8.66 8.32
N PRO A 960 -29.81 -7.36 8.45
CA PRO A 960 -29.12 -6.50 9.40
C PRO A 960 -29.12 -7.11 10.81
N PRO A 961 -27.94 -7.38 11.39
CA PRO A 961 -27.86 -7.98 12.72
C PRO A 961 -28.22 -6.95 13.80
N ALA A 962 -28.98 -7.38 14.81
CA ALA A 962 -29.34 -6.53 15.95
C ALA A 962 -28.20 -6.34 16.97
N THR A 963 -27.19 -7.22 16.94
CA THR A 963 -26.05 -7.27 17.85
C THR A 963 -24.82 -7.78 17.10
N ASP A 964 -23.63 -7.68 17.69
CA ASP A 964 -22.40 -8.28 17.15
C ASP A 964 -22.60 -9.76 16.76
N ILE A 965 -21.98 -10.19 15.66
CA ILE A 965 -22.10 -11.54 15.12
C ILE A 965 -20.73 -12.20 14.89
N GLU A 966 -20.75 -13.52 14.75
CA GLU A 966 -19.64 -14.28 14.19
C GLU A 966 -20.12 -15.24 13.12
N TYR A 967 -19.27 -15.49 12.12
CA TYR A 967 -19.57 -16.40 11.03
C TYR A 967 -18.33 -17.13 10.50
N TYR A 968 -18.58 -18.26 9.86
CA TYR A 968 -17.61 -18.91 8.97
C TYR A 968 -18.33 -19.41 7.72
N VAL A 969 -17.58 -19.62 6.65
CA VAL A 969 -18.06 -20.25 5.42
C VAL A 969 -17.50 -21.66 5.36
N GLU A 970 -18.33 -22.66 5.05
CA GLU A 970 -17.87 -24.02 4.74
C GLU A 970 -18.32 -24.38 3.32
N ILE A 971 -17.37 -24.87 2.54
CA ILE A 971 -17.57 -25.44 1.21
C ILE A 971 -17.17 -26.91 1.26
N ARG A 972 -18.01 -27.79 0.72
CA ARG A 972 -17.68 -29.20 0.46
C ARG A 972 -17.53 -29.39 -1.03
N ALA A 973 -16.33 -29.75 -1.46
CA ALA A 973 -16.00 -30.01 -2.85
C ALA A 973 -14.82 -30.99 -2.91
N ASP A 974 -14.76 -31.79 -3.98
CA ASP A 974 -13.69 -32.76 -4.23
C ASP A 974 -13.39 -33.64 -3.00
N HIS A 975 -14.45 -34.12 -2.34
CA HIS A 975 -14.40 -34.94 -1.12
C HIS A 975 -13.73 -34.28 0.10
N SER A 976 -13.56 -32.97 0.09
CA SER A 976 -12.92 -32.19 1.15
C SER A 976 -13.83 -31.06 1.64
N ALA A 977 -13.75 -30.76 2.94
CA ALA A 977 -14.39 -29.57 3.51
C ALA A 977 -13.33 -28.48 3.70
N VAL A 978 -13.57 -27.31 3.10
CA VAL A 978 -12.70 -26.13 3.23
C VAL A 978 -13.46 -24.97 3.83
N ARG A 979 -12.79 -24.17 4.63
CA ARG A 979 -13.42 -23.14 5.45
C ARG A 979 -12.73 -21.80 5.37
N PHE A 980 -13.54 -20.75 5.52
CA PHE A 980 -13.07 -19.39 5.77
C PHE A 980 -13.66 -18.88 7.10
N PRO A 981 -12.82 -18.36 8.02
CA PRO A 981 -11.37 -18.45 8.03
C PRO A 981 -10.86 -19.90 8.13
N ALA A 982 -9.60 -20.15 7.81
CA ALA A 982 -9.02 -21.51 7.84
C ALA A 982 -9.08 -22.16 9.25
N ALA A 983 -9.12 -21.35 10.30
CA ALA A 983 -9.19 -21.78 11.69
C ALA A 983 -10.63 -22.02 12.21
N ALA A 984 -11.65 -21.99 11.35
CA ALA A 984 -13.03 -22.24 11.73
C ALA A 984 -13.35 -23.74 11.92
N PRO A 985 -14.28 -24.11 12.83
CA PRO A 985 -15.14 -23.24 13.64
C PRO A 985 -14.53 -22.76 14.96
N GLU A 986 -13.29 -23.15 15.29
CA GLU A 986 -12.60 -22.75 16.52
C GLU A 986 -12.36 -21.24 16.56
N ARG A 987 -12.07 -20.64 15.39
CA ARG A 987 -11.92 -19.21 15.16
C ARG A 987 -12.71 -18.76 13.94
N ASN A 988 -13.75 -17.99 14.19
CA ASN A 988 -14.66 -17.48 13.18
C ASN A 988 -14.33 -16.02 12.84
N GLN A 989 -14.80 -15.57 11.68
CA GLN A 989 -14.81 -14.15 11.37
C GLN A 989 -15.83 -13.46 12.28
N THR A 990 -15.48 -12.31 12.83
CA THR A 990 -16.33 -11.57 13.78
C THR A 990 -16.61 -10.18 13.24
N VAL A 991 -17.85 -9.72 13.43
CA VAL A 991 -18.32 -8.42 12.95
C VAL A 991 -19.04 -7.70 14.08
N ILE A 992 -18.59 -6.50 14.42
CA ILE A 992 -19.31 -5.63 15.37
C ILE A 992 -20.41 -4.85 14.65
N VAL A 993 -21.48 -4.53 15.38
CA VAL A 993 -22.48 -3.55 14.92
C VAL A 993 -22.15 -2.20 15.53
N LEU A 994 -21.81 -1.23 14.68
CA LEU A 994 -21.47 0.12 15.10
C LEU A 994 -22.68 0.79 15.77
N PRO A 995 -22.47 1.66 16.77
CA PRO A 995 -23.56 2.32 17.48
C PRO A 995 -24.39 3.21 16.54
N VAL A 996 -25.69 3.33 16.83
CA VAL A 996 -26.56 4.30 16.15
C VAL A 996 -26.09 5.72 16.46
N VAL A 997 -26.01 6.57 15.44
CA VAL A 997 -25.76 8.01 15.61
C VAL A 997 -26.99 8.63 16.28
N LYS A 998 -26.81 9.22 17.45
CA LYS A 998 -27.88 9.93 18.19
C LYS A 998 -28.02 11.36 17.72
#